data_AF-A0A6C0CE07-F1
#
_entry.id   AF-A0A6C0CE07-F1
#
_cell.length_a   1.000
_cell.length_b   1.000
_cell.length_c   1.000
_cell.angle_alpha   90.00
_cell.angle_beta   90.00
_cell.angle_gamma   90.00
#
_symmetry.space_group_name_H-M   'P 1'
#
loop_
_entity.id
_entity.type
_entity.pdbx_description
1 polymer ?
#
loop_
_entity_poly.entity_id
_entity_poly.type
_entity_poly.pdbx_seq_one_letter_code
_entity_poly.pdbx_strand_id
1 'polypeptide(L)'
;MDLWIWLNQFKTSDSKKANLTSITGGKWEIPEKSVKELYKLIRQTRKDGDILPPFAEGIGQLFPLVLDIDIKYKDKHTDRQYTLSTVKNFLELVWLHMKDVIVLDGVNSDVYVMTKKTPYPCSKGDYKCKDGIHICFPKIIINKNVYKILCNKIKQDKDRLFEVFKSNDLTPPSNLDDTLFDGSFTRWMPYLCHKPNEEPYLLENVFVMCDNNAERKDPALVTGELTLYTDEVLMMEMSMIKPSIKENIAYTEAVENQLKSKSSKQSSMVNKTEEEDIYKSFYVDNNNIINPYEIVEEEELKLITNLCDCLSVERAYEYGKWLDVGLALHNTNSKKFLPVWEKFSMKYSKYEDGSSKRDCAKKWHSFNNSSTGNPLTVGSIRYWANKDDPDKFNKIMIENLGSQIEKSIDKGPEAHHLIGLVIHKYYQGQFLCVDIGDDWYYFNGVRWKSTLKANELKKRIHDDIYNIYHEYSRKYKELMNSSDEDSTQHKIAKENHDRCTTFQKKLLQENYVNTLIGALRHLFYKENIATEFDSNLNLLGLENGVIDLKDWVFREGRPEDYITKTTGYELPIDGVELPIKLSNINTHMSDIIPNYQRYKDDLLTFITQIIPIEEVRNYSMRFISKCLSGENRDEGFYIWTGSGGNGKSKLIELAQLVLGEYACGLPVSLITSKRASSNSATPEMERTKGIRLTVMQEPEADENINIGLMKELTGNDKIIARGLYKEPVEFVPQYKLLLMCNDLPNIPSNDDGTWRRLEVVDFIAKFVGEEDYNKLDDSRHIYKRDKEMRNKLPAWKLIFFGILLEEWMKYDVDGITVPPQVNSKTKSYRNENDNVGRWISEACEEASNEVVDGIEKAPTSFSDLYEDFDDWSKENGIKSNKNKFKEDLMRWQEKSQYGLSLGRSVKDGCCNGSKRNPRFNLVVVEDEEE
;
A
#
# COMPACT_ATOMS: atom_id res chain seq x y z
N MET A 1 -42.73 10.63 36.08
CA MET A 1 -42.95 9.15 36.15
C MET A 1 -43.32 8.52 34.79
N ASP A 2 -44.08 9.22 33.93
CA ASP A 2 -44.62 8.67 32.67
C ASP A 2 -43.57 8.34 31.59
N LEU A 3 -42.49 9.12 31.47
CA LEU A 3 -41.44 8.88 30.46
C LEU A 3 -40.77 7.51 30.62
N TRP A 4 -40.46 7.10 31.85
CA TRP A 4 -39.79 5.82 32.13
C TRP A 4 -40.71 4.61 31.90
N ILE A 5 -41.97 4.73 32.30
CA ILE A 5 -42.99 3.69 32.06
C ILE A 5 -43.17 3.50 30.55
N TRP A 6 -43.22 4.61 29.81
CA TRP A 6 -43.32 4.59 28.36
C TRP A 6 -42.07 3.98 27.70
N LEU A 7 -40.87 4.42 28.11
CA LEU A 7 -39.60 3.90 27.59
C LEU A 7 -39.43 2.40 27.85
N ASN A 8 -39.88 1.88 29.00
CA ASN A 8 -39.78 0.46 29.30
C ASN A 8 -40.49 -0.45 28.28
N GLN A 9 -41.49 0.05 27.55
CA GLN A 9 -42.18 -0.67 26.49
C GLN A 9 -41.27 -0.94 25.26
N PHE A 10 -40.20 -0.16 25.12
CA PHE A 10 -39.26 -0.21 23.99
C PHE A 10 -37.86 -0.64 24.40
N LYS A 11 -37.68 -1.13 25.64
CA LYS A 11 -36.36 -1.52 26.17
C LYS A 11 -35.83 -2.73 25.42
N THR A 12 -34.56 -2.68 25.02
CA THR A 12 -33.89 -3.77 24.29
C THR A 12 -32.54 -4.12 24.91
N SER A 13 -32.20 -5.41 24.94
CA SER A 13 -30.87 -5.88 25.30
C SER A 13 -29.91 -5.89 24.10
N ASP A 14 -30.43 -5.82 22.89
CA ASP A 14 -29.66 -5.81 21.65
C ASP A 14 -29.16 -4.40 21.34
N SER A 15 -27.86 -4.18 21.51
CA SER A 15 -27.22 -2.89 21.20
C SER A 15 -27.32 -2.48 19.74
N LYS A 16 -27.54 -3.42 18.81
CA LYS A 16 -27.64 -3.11 17.37
C LYS A 16 -28.99 -2.53 17.00
N LYS A 17 -30.05 -2.80 17.78
CA LYS A 17 -31.40 -2.29 17.55
C LYS A 17 -31.71 -0.99 18.31
N ALA A 18 -30.86 -0.62 19.28
CA ALA A 18 -31.09 0.55 20.11
C ALA A 18 -30.78 1.87 19.38
N ASN A 19 -31.83 2.55 18.92
CA ASN A 19 -31.74 3.88 18.31
C ASN A 19 -31.81 5.04 19.34
N LEU A 20 -32.14 4.76 20.60
CA LEU A 20 -32.01 5.69 21.73
C LEU A 20 -31.26 5.02 22.88
N THR A 21 -30.30 5.71 23.50
CA THR A 21 -29.57 5.23 24.69
C THR A 21 -29.39 6.34 25.72
N SER A 22 -29.07 5.98 26.95
CA SER A 22 -28.62 6.93 27.97
C SER A 22 -27.17 6.67 28.38
N ILE A 23 -26.38 7.72 28.61
CA ILE A 23 -25.01 7.62 29.15
C ILE A 23 -24.99 6.96 30.54
N THR A 24 -26.05 7.13 31.34
CA THR A 24 -26.18 6.51 32.67
C THR A 24 -26.78 5.09 32.64
N GLY A 25 -26.89 4.49 31.45
CA GLY A 25 -27.46 3.15 31.26
C GLY A 25 -28.91 3.18 30.77
N GLY A 26 -29.21 2.30 29.81
CA GLY A 26 -30.52 2.20 29.16
C GLY A 26 -30.41 2.18 27.63
N LYS A 27 -31.16 1.28 27.00
CA LYS A 27 -31.16 1.04 25.54
C LYS A 27 -32.59 0.81 25.08
N TRP A 28 -33.02 1.56 24.07
CA TRP A 28 -34.38 1.53 23.58
C TRP A 28 -34.42 1.52 22.05
N GLU A 29 -35.32 0.70 21.51
CA GLU A 29 -35.68 0.65 20.08
C GLU A 29 -36.99 1.42 19.90
N ILE A 30 -36.89 2.73 19.74
CA ILE A 30 -38.03 3.63 19.62
C ILE A 30 -38.59 3.57 18.19
N PRO A 31 -39.85 3.15 17.98
CA PRO A 31 -40.46 3.18 16.66
C PRO A 31 -40.56 4.63 16.15
N GLU A 32 -40.34 4.85 14.85
CA GLU A 32 -40.37 6.20 14.24
C GLU A 32 -41.68 6.96 14.54
N LYS A 33 -42.83 6.26 14.48
CA LYS A 33 -44.15 6.83 14.80
C LYS A 33 -44.29 7.31 16.26
N SER A 34 -43.40 6.87 17.14
CA SER A 34 -43.41 7.13 18.57
C SER A 34 -42.46 8.27 18.98
N VAL A 35 -41.66 8.81 18.05
CA VAL A 35 -40.66 9.87 18.33
C VAL A 35 -41.31 11.18 18.78
N LYS A 36 -42.46 11.54 18.18
CA LYS A 36 -43.22 12.72 18.62
C LYS A 36 -43.66 12.61 20.09
N GLU A 37 -44.11 11.43 20.51
CA GLU A 37 -44.51 11.20 21.91
C GLU A 37 -43.29 11.18 22.84
N LEU A 38 -42.16 10.59 22.41
CA LEU A 38 -40.89 10.65 23.16
C LEU A 38 -40.51 12.11 23.47
N TYR A 39 -40.49 12.99 22.47
CA TYR A 39 -40.10 14.39 22.69
C TYR A 39 -41.13 15.19 23.49
N LYS A 40 -42.41 14.87 23.38
CA LYS A 40 -43.44 15.42 24.27
C LYS A 40 -43.18 15.03 25.72
N LEU A 41 -42.86 13.77 25.98
CA LEU A 41 -42.56 13.26 27.33
C LEU A 41 -41.25 13.83 27.88
N ILE A 42 -40.21 14.00 27.05
CA ILE A 42 -38.94 14.65 27.46
C ILE A 42 -39.20 16.10 27.89
N ARG A 43 -39.93 16.88 27.08
CA ARG A 43 -40.29 18.27 27.41
C ARG A 43 -41.11 18.37 28.69
N GLN A 44 -42.10 17.50 28.85
CA GLN A 44 -42.94 17.47 30.05
C GLN A 44 -42.11 17.15 31.29
N THR A 45 -41.26 16.11 31.22
CA THR A 45 -40.35 15.73 32.32
C THR A 45 -39.45 16.90 32.74
N ARG A 46 -38.88 17.63 31.76
CA ARG A 46 -38.08 18.82 32.04
C ARG A 46 -38.90 19.95 32.67
N LYS A 47 -40.11 20.20 32.18
CA LYS A 47 -41.02 21.23 32.72
C LYS A 47 -41.43 20.93 34.16
N ASP A 48 -41.56 19.66 34.50
CA ASP A 48 -41.91 19.19 35.85
C ASP A 48 -40.70 19.23 36.81
N GLY A 49 -39.50 19.55 36.31
CA GLY A 49 -38.26 19.62 37.10
C GLY A 49 -37.61 18.26 37.38
N ASP A 50 -38.11 17.19 36.75
CA ASP A 50 -37.55 15.85 36.87
C ASP A 50 -36.20 15.74 36.12
N ILE A 51 -35.28 14.96 36.66
CA ILE A 51 -33.96 14.73 36.04
C ILE A 51 -34.12 13.83 34.81
N LEU A 52 -33.83 14.37 33.63
CA LEU A 52 -33.75 13.61 32.40
C LEU A 52 -32.45 12.79 32.36
N PRO A 53 -32.51 11.53 31.91
CA PRO A 53 -31.32 10.80 31.52
C PRO A 53 -30.56 11.53 30.41
N PRO A 54 -29.23 11.44 30.37
CA PRO A 54 -28.41 11.94 29.28
C PRO A 54 -28.63 11.10 28.01
N PHE A 55 -29.75 11.34 27.33
CA PHE A 55 -30.14 10.62 26.13
C PHE A 55 -29.22 10.94 24.94
N ALA A 56 -29.01 9.93 24.10
CA ALA A 56 -28.27 10.03 22.85
C ALA A 56 -28.94 9.13 21.80
N GLU A 57 -29.30 9.74 20.67
CA GLU A 57 -29.90 9.07 19.51
C GLU A 57 -28.81 8.47 18.61
N GLY A 58 -29.04 7.27 18.11
CA GLY A 58 -28.15 6.62 17.14
C GLY A 58 -28.23 7.31 15.78
N ILE A 59 -27.07 7.61 15.20
CA ILE A 59 -27.00 8.18 13.85
C ILE A 59 -27.06 7.05 12.81
N GLY A 60 -28.10 7.09 11.98
CA GLY A 60 -28.32 6.15 10.88
C GLY A 60 -27.43 6.41 9.66
N GLN A 61 -27.80 5.81 8.52
CA GLN A 61 -27.08 6.00 7.25
C GLN A 61 -27.33 7.39 6.64
N LEU A 62 -28.50 7.97 6.91
CA LEU A 62 -28.94 9.29 6.48
C LEU A 62 -29.40 10.07 7.72
N PHE A 63 -29.02 11.33 7.82
CA PHE A 63 -29.33 12.17 8.98
C PHE A 63 -29.21 13.67 8.62
N PRO A 64 -29.84 14.58 9.40
CA PRO A 64 -29.61 16.02 9.26
C PRO A 64 -28.13 16.35 9.47
N LEU A 65 -27.53 17.16 8.61
CA LEU A 65 -26.13 17.54 8.73
C LEU A 65 -25.88 18.28 10.05
N VAL A 66 -25.03 17.71 10.90
CA VAL A 66 -24.66 18.24 12.22
C VAL A 66 -23.15 18.33 12.39
N LEU A 67 -22.69 19.32 13.15
CA LEU A 67 -21.27 19.58 13.41
C LEU A 67 -21.06 19.90 14.90
N ASP A 68 -19.98 19.39 15.48
CA ASP A 68 -19.60 19.63 16.88
C ASP A 68 -18.19 20.23 16.95
N ILE A 69 -18.08 21.41 17.56
CA ILE A 69 -16.82 22.10 17.80
C ILE A 69 -16.55 22.08 19.30
N ASP A 70 -15.41 21.50 19.70
CA ASP A 70 -14.97 21.37 21.09
C ASP A 70 -13.74 22.26 21.32
N ILE A 71 -13.96 23.43 21.92
CA ILE A 71 -12.96 24.47 22.07
C ILE A 71 -12.38 24.39 23.48
N LYS A 72 -11.06 24.19 23.63
CA LYS A 72 -10.41 23.95 24.94
C LYS A 72 -9.35 25.01 25.23
N TYR A 73 -9.21 25.35 26.51
CA TYR A 73 -8.23 26.33 26.99
C TYR A 73 -7.42 25.77 28.15
N LYS A 74 -6.10 26.03 28.13
CA LYS A 74 -5.20 25.73 29.26
C LYS A 74 -5.39 26.67 30.44
N ASP A 75 -6.00 27.83 30.20
CA ASP A 75 -6.39 28.78 31.22
C ASP A 75 -7.89 28.70 31.51
N LYS A 76 -8.26 29.15 32.71
CA LYS A 76 -9.66 29.15 33.14
C LYS A 76 -10.32 30.45 32.69
N HIS A 77 -11.29 30.35 31.79
CA HIS A 77 -12.11 31.48 31.36
C HIS A 77 -13.52 31.38 31.95
N THR A 78 -14.04 32.51 32.44
CA THR A 78 -15.43 32.67 32.87
C THR A 78 -16.34 33.11 31.73
N ASP A 79 -15.76 33.85 30.77
CA ASP A 79 -16.44 34.43 29.63
C ASP A 79 -16.02 33.72 28.35
N ARG A 80 -16.94 33.63 27.40
CA ARG A 80 -16.72 33.00 26.09
C ARG A 80 -15.61 33.73 25.31
N GLN A 81 -14.75 32.96 24.64
CA GLN A 81 -13.57 33.45 23.93
C GLN A 81 -13.71 33.38 22.39
N TYR A 82 -14.93 33.32 21.89
CA TYR A 82 -15.22 33.48 20.46
C TYR A 82 -16.42 34.42 20.27
N THR A 83 -16.47 35.08 19.11
CA THR A 83 -17.51 36.07 18.81
C THR A 83 -18.55 35.49 17.84
N LEU A 84 -19.65 36.23 17.65
CA LEU A 84 -20.60 35.95 16.57
C LEU A 84 -19.91 35.97 15.19
N SER A 85 -18.90 36.82 15.00
CA SER A 85 -18.11 36.84 13.76
C SER A 85 -17.31 35.56 13.56
N THR A 86 -16.76 34.98 14.64
CA THR A 86 -16.09 33.67 14.58
C THR A 86 -17.06 32.58 14.11
N VAL A 87 -18.28 32.55 14.68
CA VAL A 87 -19.33 31.61 14.25
C VAL A 87 -19.69 31.82 12.77
N LYS A 88 -19.86 33.08 12.34
CA LYS A 88 -20.18 33.43 10.96
C LYS A 88 -19.09 32.92 10.00
N ASN A 89 -17.82 33.25 10.28
CA ASN A 89 -16.69 32.84 9.45
C ASN A 89 -16.54 31.31 9.40
N PHE A 90 -16.82 30.62 10.51
CA PHE A 90 -16.84 29.15 10.54
C PHE A 90 -17.94 28.59 9.63
N LEU A 91 -19.16 29.14 9.67
CA LEU A 91 -20.25 28.72 8.79
C LEU A 91 -19.93 28.95 7.31
N GLU A 92 -19.27 30.05 6.97
CA GLU A 92 -18.84 30.37 5.61
C GLU A 92 -17.76 29.38 5.12
N LEU A 93 -16.81 29.00 5.99
CA LEU A 93 -15.83 27.96 5.71
C LEU A 93 -16.49 26.59 5.48
N VAL A 94 -17.43 26.21 6.35
CA VAL A 94 -18.21 24.97 6.20
C VAL A 94 -18.97 24.98 4.88
N TRP A 95 -19.64 26.09 4.54
CA TRP A 95 -20.41 26.23 3.30
C TRP A 95 -19.53 26.16 2.05
N LEU A 96 -18.34 26.74 2.10
CA LEU A 96 -17.34 26.62 1.03
C LEU A 96 -17.02 25.14 0.75
N HIS A 97 -16.73 24.34 1.78
CA HIS A 97 -16.45 22.91 1.60
C HIS A 97 -17.68 22.09 1.27
N MET A 98 -18.88 22.51 1.70
CA MET A 98 -20.13 21.86 1.29
C MET A 98 -20.31 21.96 -0.23
N LYS A 99 -19.97 23.09 -0.87
CA LYS A 99 -20.06 23.24 -2.34
C LYS A 99 -19.21 22.25 -3.13
N ASP A 100 -18.11 21.77 -2.54
CA ASP A 100 -17.28 20.73 -3.17
C ASP A 100 -17.94 19.34 -3.12
N VAL A 101 -18.89 19.14 -2.20
CA VAL A 101 -19.38 17.82 -1.80
C VAL A 101 -20.83 17.60 -2.21
N ILE A 102 -21.67 18.62 -2.10
CA ILE A 102 -23.11 18.56 -2.35
C ILE A 102 -23.54 19.70 -3.28
N VAL A 103 -24.54 19.44 -4.12
CA VAL A 103 -25.13 20.44 -5.02
C VAL A 103 -26.13 21.29 -4.22
N LEU A 104 -25.80 22.56 -4.00
CA LEU A 104 -26.57 23.48 -3.15
C LEU A 104 -27.64 24.30 -3.89
N ASP A 105 -27.85 24.04 -5.18
CA ASP A 105 -28.79 24.79 -6.02
C ASP A 105 -30.22 24.70 -5.46
N GLY A 106 -30.80 25.85 -5.11
CA GLY A 106 -32.16 25.94 -4.55
C GLY A 106 -32.31 25.48 -3.10
N VAL A 107 -31.22 25.18 -2.40
CA VAL A 107 -31.25 24.77 -0.99
C VAL A 107 -31.36 26.00 -0.09
N ASN A 108 -32.58 26.28 0.39
CA ASN A 108 -32.84 27.29 1.42
C ASN A 108 -33.06 26.61 2.78
N SER A 109 -31.98 26.51 3.57
CA SER A 109 -32.02 25.92 4.92
C SER A 109 -31.58 26.93 5.97
N ASP A 110 -32.34 26.97 7.04
CA ASP A 110 -31.90 27.54 8.29
C ASP A 110 -30.70 26.73 8.82
N VAL A 111 -29.82 27.41 9.54
CA VAL A 111 -28.67 26.82 10.22
C VAL A 111 -28.79 27.13 11.71
N TYR A 112 -28.96 26.10 12.51
CA TYR A 112 -29.15 26.22 13.96
C TYR A 112 -27.79 26.17 14.65
N VAL A 113 -27.45 27.23 15.38
CA VAL A 113 -26.25 27.31 16.19
C VAL A 113 -26.65 27.28 17.65
N MET A 114 -26.23 26.24 18.35
CA MET A 114 -26.52 26.02 19.76
C MET A 114 -25.24 26.04 20.57
N THR A 115 -25.32 26.67 21.73
CA THR A 115 -24.20 26.84 22.63
C THR A 115 -24.64 26.65 24.07
N LYS A 116 -23.68 26.52 24.98
CA LYS A 116 -23.95 26.60 26.42
C LYS A 116 -23.85 28.05 26.89
N LYS A 117 -24.46 28.35 28.04
CA LYS A 117 -24.49 29.70 28.60
C LYS A 117 -23.10 30.31 28.82
N THR A 118 -22.16 29.52 29.31
CA THR A 118 -20.78 29.93 29.57
C THR A 118 -19.80 28.77 29.33
N PRO A 119 -18.50 29.05 29.16
CA PRO A 119 -17.46 28.04 29.25
C PRO A 119 -17.57 27.23 30.55
N TYR A 120 -17.15 25.97 30.50
CA TYR A 120 -17.34 24.99 31.57
C TYR A 120 -16.07 24.15 31.79
N PRO A 121 -15.91 23.48 32.95
CA PRO A 121 -14.66 22.76 33.28
C PRO A 121 -14.32 21.66 32.28
N CYS A 122 -13.02 21.52 31.96
CA CYS A 122 -12.50 20.41 31.16
C CYS A 122 -11.77 19.41 32.09
N SER A 123 -12.03 18.12 31.91
CA SER A 123 -11.41 17.03 32.68
C SER A 123 -10.40 16.21 31.88
N LYS A 124 -10.08 16.63 30.65
CA LYS A 124 -9.16 15.94 29.75
C LYS A 124 -7.86 16.74 29.61
N GLY A 125 -6.72 16.07 29.73
CA GLY A 125 -5.39 16.66 29.51
C GLY A 125 -5.05 17.75 30.53
N ASP A 126 -4.25 18.73 30.09
CA ASP A 126 -3.85 19.91 30.88
C ASP A 126 -4.80 21.12 30.70
N TYR A 127 -5.95 20.92 30.05
CA TYR A 127 -6.96 21.96 29.83
C TYR A 127 -7.78 22.23 31.08
N LYS A 128 -8.02 23.51 31.40
CA LYS A 128 -8.76 23.93 32.60
C LYS A 128 -10.22 24.26 32.31
N CYS A 129 -10.54 24.76 31.12
CA CYS A 129 -11.93 24.96 30.69
C CYS A 129 -12.11 24.64 29.20
N LYS A 130 -13.37 24.48 28.81
CA LYS A 130 -13.79 24.28 27.44
C LYS A 130 -15.12 24.99 27.16
N ASP A 131 -15.37 25.24 25.89
CA ASP A 131 -16.63 25.75 25.36
C ASP A 131 -16.96 24.92 24.11
N GLY A 132 -18.18 25.03 23.59
CA GLY A 132 -18.51 24.30 22.37
C GLY A 132 -19.65 24.89 21.57
N ILE A 133 -19.67 24.53 20.30
CA ILE A 133 -20.65 25.00 19.32
C ILE A 133 -21.23 23.78 18.62
N HIS A 134 -22.52 23.55 18.80
CA HIS A 134 -23.26 22.58 18.02
C HIS A 134 -23.95 23.29 16.85
N ILE A 135 -23.79 22.76 15.64
CA ILE A 135 -24.41 23.31 14.43
C ILE A 135 -25.28 22.24 13.78
N CYS A 136 -26.46 22.63 13.32
CA CYS A 136 -27.36 21.74 12.59
C CYS A 136 -27.94 22.43 11.34
N PHE A 137 -27.88 21.74 10.20
CA PHE A 137 -28.57 22.08 8.96
C PHE A 137 -29.77 21.12 8.82
N PRO A 138 -30.92 21.42 9.45
CA PRO A 138 -32.06 20.49 9.58
C PRO A 138 -32.63 19.99 8.24
N LYS A 139 -32.52 20.79 7.16
CA LYS A 139 -33.06 20.45 5.84
C LYS A 139 -32.02 19.82 4.90
N ILE A 140 -30.77 19.65 5.32
CA ILE A 140 -29.75 18.97 4.52
C ILE A 140 -29.60 17.56 5.07
N ILE A 141 -30.21 16.59 4.41
CA ILE A 141 -30.12 15.18 4.79
C ILE A 141 -28.97 14.54 4.03
N ILE A 142 -27.91 14.19 4.74
CA ILE A 142 -26.65 13.74 4.15
C ILE A 142 -26.40 12.25 4.45
N ASN A 143 -25.79 11.55 3.49
CA ASN A 143 -25.30 10.19 3.69
C ASN A 143 -24.04 10.19 4.55
N LYS A 144 -23.94 9.23 5.46
CA LYS A 144 -22.79 9.06 6.38
C LYS A 144 -21.42 9.03 5.68
N ASN A 145 -21.33 8.46 4.49
CA ASN A 145 -20.07 8.42 3.73
C ASN A 145 -19.70 9.80 3.15
N VAL A 146 -20.71 10.57 2.73
CA VAL A 146 -20.53 11.93 2.21
C VAL A 146 -20.21 12.90 3.34
N TYR A 147 -20.86 12.74 4.49
CA TYR A 147 -20.52 13.45 5.73
C TYR A 147 -19.04 13.31 6.10
N LYS A 148 -18.49 12.09 6.03
CA LYS A 148 -17.06 11.85 6.26
C LYS A 148 -16.16 12.59 5.27
N ILE A 149 -16.57 12.67 4.00
CA ILE A 149 -15.82 13.43 2.98
C ILE A 149 -15.83 14.93 3.31
N LEU A 150 -16.97 15.48 3.69
CA LEU A 150 -17.11 16.87 4.11
C LEU A 150 -16.24 17.19 5.33
N CYS A 151 -16.34 16.39 6.41
CA CYS A 151 -15.52 16.57 7.61
C CYS A 151 -14.02 16.49 7.30
N ASN A 152 -13.60 15.56 6.43
CA ASN A 152 -12.21 15.44 6.03
C ASN A 152 -11.73 16.67 5.24
N LYS A 153 -12.56 17.23 4.36
CA LYS A 153 -12.23 18.47 3.64
C LYS A 153 -12.04 19.64 4.58
N ILE A 154 -12.95 19.81 5.56
CA ILE A 154 -12.84 20.85 6.59
C ILE A 154 -11.56 20.67 7.42
N LYS A 155 -11.22 19.43 7.80
CA LYS A 155 -9.98 19.13 8.54
C LYS A 155 -8.71 19.32 7.71
N GLN A 156 -8.76 19.09 6.40
CA GLN A 156 -7.63 19.32 5.51
C GLN A 156 -7.34 20.82 5.32
N ASP A 157 -8.36 21.69 5.38
CA ASP A 157 -8.22 23.16 5.39
C ASP A 157 -7.99 23.71 6.81
N LYS A 158 -7.12 23.02 7.58
CA LYS A 158 -6.86 23.34 8.99
C LYS A 158 -6.33 24.75 9.21
N ASP A 159 -5.58 25.30 8.25
CA ASP A 159 -4.98 26.62 8.39
C ASP A 159 -6.08 27.70 8.41
N ARG A 160 -7.04 27.63 7.47
CA ARG A 160 -8.21 28.53 7.49
C ARG A 160 -9.13 28.24 8.67
N LEU A 161 -9.32 26.97 9.03
CA LEU A 161 -10.08 26.60 10.22
C LEU A 161 -9.49 27.24 11.49
N PHE A 162 -8.18 27.16 11.69
CA PHE A 162 -7.52 27.77 12.85
C PHE A 162 -7.50 29.29 12.76
N GLU A 163 -7.37 29.85 11.56
CA GLU A 163 -7.45 31.29 11.34
C GLU A 163 -8.79 31.86 11.81
N VAL A 164 -9.91 31.19 11.54
CA VAL A 164 -11.25 31.58 12.03
C VAL A 164 -11.30 31.79 13.55
N PHE A 165 -10.57 30.98 14.30
CA PHE A 165 -10.52 31.05 15.77
C PHE A 165 -9.35 31.89 16.31
N LYS A 166 -8.41 32.30 15.46
CA LYS A 166 -7.32 33.24 15.80
C LYS A 166 -7.64 34.69 15.45
N SER A 167 -8.51 34.93 14.48
CA SER A 167 -8.75 36.25 13.89
C SER A 167 -9.68 37.15 14.73
N ASN A 168 -9.82 36.90 16.03
CA ASN A 168 -10.62 37.71 16.94
C ASN A 168 -9.71 38.32 18.01
N ASP A 169 -10.11 39.45 18.61
CA ASP A 169 -9.36 40.10 19.69
C ASP A 169 -9.49 39.34 21.04
N LEU A 170 -9.73 38.02 21.00
CA LEU A 170 -9.94 37.16 22.18
C LEU A 170 -8.85 36.09 22.27
N THR A 171 -8.87 35.32 23.37
CA THR A 171 -7.89 34.25 23.57
C THR A 171 -8.14 33.12 22.57
N PRO A 172 -7.18 32.74 21.73
CA PRO A 172 -7.36 31.63 20.81
C PRO A 172 -7.44 30.29 21.58
N PRO A 173 -8.12 29.28 21.01
CA PRO A 173 -8.16 27.94 21.59
C PRO A 173 -6.75 27.37 21.81
N SER A 174 -6.58 26.60 22.87
CA SER A 174 -5.33 25.87 23.14
C SER A 174 -5.24 24.53 22.39
N ASN A 175 -6.33 24.05 21.80
CA ASN A 175 -6.40 22.83 21.00
C ASN A 175 -6.60 23.14 19.51
N LEU A 176 -5.72 23.96 18.92
CA LEU A 176 -5.68 24.21 17.48
C LEU A 176 -5.00 23.03 16.76
N ASP A 177 -5.66 21.89 16.86
CA ASP A 177 -5.30 20.59 16.32
C ASP A 177 -6.59 19.86 15.85
N ASP A 178 -6.47 18.57 15.52
CA ASP A 178 -7.59 17.78 15.02
C ASP A 178 -8.71 17.52 16.05
N THR A 179 -8.52 17.95 17.31
CA THR A 179 -9.51 17.84 18.40
C THR A 179 -10.42 19.06 18.55
N LEU A 180 -10.22 20.14 17.77
CA LEU A 180 -11.09 21.32 17.75
C LEU A 180 -12.46 21.02 17.13
N PHE A 181 -12.47 20.19 16.09
CA PHE A 181 -13.65 19.85 15.29
C PHE A 181 -13.84 18.33 15.27
N ASP A 182 -14.94 17.85 15.87
CA ASP A 182 -15.27 16.43 15.91
C ASP A 182 -16.28 16.09 14.80
N GLY A 183 -15.83 15.28 13.84
CA GLY A 183 -16.67 14.72 12.78
C GLY A 183 -16.88 13.20 12.90
N SER A 184 -16.53 12.58 14.04
CA SER A 184 -16.47 11.12 14.21
C SER A 184 -17.50 10.54 15.19
N PHE A 185 -18.55 11.27 15.52
CA PHE A 185 -19.57 10.82 16.45
C PHE A 185 -20.59 9.85 15.80
N THR A 186 -21.05 8.87 16.58
CA THR A 186 -22.06 7.87 16.14
C THR A 186 -23.41 8.05 16.79
N ARG A 187 -23.50 8.97 17.76
CA ARG A 187 -24.72 9.31 18.47
C ARG A 187 -24.80 10.82 18.64
N TRP A 188 -26.01 11.37 18.53
CA TRP A 188 -26.28 12.78 18.73
C TRP A 188 -27.18 12.97 19.94
N MET A 189 -26.90 13.99 20.74
CA MET A 189 -27.72 14.30 21.90
C MET A 189 -28.95 15.10 21.46
N PRO A 190 -30.17 14.66 21.77
CA PRO A 190 -31.37 15.39 21.39
C PRO A 190 -31.38 16.79 21.99
N TYR A 191 -32.02 17.73 21.30
CA TYR A 191 -32.22 19.07 21.82
C TYR A 191 -32.86 19.01 23.22
N LEU A 192 -32.48 19.90 24.13
CA LEU A 192 -32.80 19.90 25.57
C LEU A 192 -32.16 18.81 26.44
N CYS A 193 -31.53 17.78 25.88
CA CYS A 193 -30.81 16.78 26.66
C CYS A 193 -29.36 17.25 26.94
N HIS A 194 -28.77 16.75 28.03
CA HIS A 194 -27.42 17.12 28.44
C HIS A 194 -26.71 15.96 29.14
N LYS A 195 -25.38 16.03 29.22
CA LYS A 195 -24.57 15.10 30.03
C LYS A 195 -24.82 15.34 31.53
N PRO A 196 -24.58 14.35 32.40
CA PRO A 196 -24.71 14.54 33.84
C PRO A 196 -23.89 15.74 34.32
N ASN A 197 -24.48 16.59 35.17
CA ASN A 197 -23.86 17.79 35.74
C ASN A 197 -23.45 18.87 34.73
N GLU A 198 -24.00 18.87 33.51
CA GLU A 198 -23.78 19.90 32.51
C GLU A 198 -25.10 20.58 32.12
N GLU A 199 -25.04 21.84 31.67
CA GLU A 199 -26.19 22.48 31.01
C GLU A 199 -26.34 22.00 29.55
N PRO A 200 -27.57 21.96 29.00
CA PRO A 200 -27.83 21.63 27.61
C PRO A 200 -27.32 22.72 26.67
N TYR A 201 -26.99 22.32 25.44
CA TYR A 201 -26.79 23.25 24.34
C TYR A 201 -28.17 23.77 23.90
N LEU A 202 -28.37 25.08 23.99
CA LEU A 202 -29.62 25.74 23.63
C LEU A 202 -29.42 26.57 22.37
N LEU A 203 -30.48 26.72 21.58
CA LEU A 203 -30.44 27.52 20.37
C LEU A 203 -30.13 28.98 20.73
N GLU A 204 -29.03 29.50 20.19
CA GLU A 204 -28.61 30.88 20.42
C GLU A 204 -28.81 31.73 19.16
N ASN A 205 -28.49 31.16 18.00
CA ASN A 205 -28.52 31.88 16.73
C ASN A 205 -29.06 30.99 15.60
N VAL A 206 -29.81 31.62 14.70
CA VAL A 206 -30.21 31.00 13.43
C VAL A 206 -29.62 31.81 12.28
N PHE A 207 -28.98 31.12 11.34
CA PHE A 207 -28.42 31.72 10.13
C PHE A 207 -29.13 31.21 8.88
N VAL A 208 -29.01 31.96 7.79
CA VAL A 208 -29.30 31.54 6.42
C VAL A 208 -28.04 31.77 5.59
N MET A 209 -27.77 30.85 4.67
CA MET A 209 -26.60 30.95 3.79
C MET A 209 -27.01 31.58 2.45
N CYS A 210 -26.46 32.74 2.11
CA CYS A 210 -26.75 33.52 0.90
C CYS A 210 -25.44 33.90 0.21
N ASP A 211 -25.21 33.51 -1.05
CA ASP A 211 -24.03 33.91 -1.84
C ASP A 211 -22.66 33.76 -1.12
N ASN A 212 -22.46 32.63 -0.44
CA ASN A 212 -21.29 32.32 0.42
C ASN A 212 -21.19 33.08 1.74
N ASN A 213 -22.17 33.91 2.08
CA ASN A 213 -22.22 34.63 3.35
C ASN A 213 -23.22 33.99 4.29
N ALA A 214 -22.88 33.98 5.59
CA ALA A 214 -23.81 33.59 6.64
C ALA A 214 -24.53 34.83 7.19
N GLU A 215 -25.85 34.90 7.00
CA GLU A 215 -26.70 35.99 7.48
C GLU A 215 -27.50 35.54 8.70
N ARG A 216 -27.34 36.23 9.83
CA ARG A 216 -28.08 35.94 11.05
C ARG A 216 -29.52 36.41 10.90
N LYS A 217 -30.50 35.54 11.18
CA LYS A 217 -31.91 35.93 11.28
C LYS A 217 -32.15 36.84 12.48
N ASP A 218 -33.28 37.54 12.45
CA ASP A 218 -33.70 38.40 13.57
C ASP A 218 -33.71 37.60 14.89
N PRO A 219 -32.90 38.01 15.90
CA PRO A 219 -32.85 37.36 17.20
C PRO A 219 -34.22 37.26 17.89
N ALA A 220 -35.15 38.16 17.60
CA ALA A 220 -36.51 38.12 18.13
C ALA A 220 -37.27 36.84 17.74
N LEU A 221 -36.91 36.20 16.61
CA LEU A 221 -37.48 34.93 16.19
C LEU A 221 -37.01 33.75 17.06
N VAL A 222 -35.90 33.89 17.77
CA VAL A 222 -35.30 32.83 18.61
C VAL A 222 -35.77 32.93 20.06
N THR A 223 -35.85 34.14 20.63
CA THR A 223 -36.08 34.33 22.08
C THR A 223 -37.36 35.10 22.45
N GLY A 224 -38.23 35.45 21.50
CA GLY A 224 -39.46 36.22 21.73
C GLY A 224 -40.74 35.38 21.90
N GLU A 225 -41.85 36.01 22.31
CA GLU A 225 -43.18 35.37 22.46
C GLU A 225 -43.75 34.80 21.15
N LEU A 226 -43.28 35.30 20.00
CA LEU A 226 -43.63 34.84 18.65
C LEU A 226 -42.54 33.93 18.05
N THR A 227 -41.74 33.24 18.88
CA THR A 227 -40.67 32.39 18.36
C THR A 227 -41.20 31.32 17.40
N LEU A 228 -40.58 31.24 16.23
CA LEU A 228 -40.85 30.18 15.25
C LEU A 228 -40.09 28.88 15.58
N TYR A 229 -39.08 28.97 16.46
CA TYR A 229 -38.15 27.90 16.82
C TYR A 229 -38.50 27.31 18.18
N THR A 230 -39.75 26.87 18.33
CA THR A 230 -40.19 26.21 19.58
C THR A 230 -39.39 24.92 19.83
N ASP A 231 -39.27 24.51 21.10
CA ASP A 231 -38.63 23.24 21.47
C ASP A 231 -39.18 22.03 20.68
N GLU A 232 -40.48 22.04 20.35
CA GLU A 232 -41.09 20.99 19.53
C GLU A 232 -40.49 20.92 18.13
N VAL A 233 -40.40 22.09 17.48
CA VAL A 233 -39.89 22.22 16.13
C VAL A 233 -38.43 21.81 16.10
N LEU A 234 -37.62 22.31 17.04
CA LEU A 234 -36.19 22.01 17.10
C LEU A 234 -35.92 20.52 17.35
N MET A 235 -36.59 19.90 18.33
CA MET A 235 -36.42 18.48 18.59
C MET A 235 -36.80 17.63 17.37
N MET A 236 -37.92 17.94 16.71
CA MET A 236 -38.38 17.20 15.53
C MET A 236 -37.46 17.39 14.31
N GLU A 237 -37.02 18.62 14.05
CA GLU A 237 -36.17 18.92 12.90
C GLU A 237 -34.73 18.44 13.07
N MET A 238 -34.23 18.35 14.30
CA MET A 238 -32.89 17.86 14.60
C MET A 238 -32.82 16.36 14.91
N SER A 239 -33.96 15.68 14.98
CA SER A 239 -34.03 14.26 15.30
C SER A 239 -33.19 13.41 14.36
N MET A 240 -32.45 12.45 14.92
CA MET A 240 -31.77 11.39 14.18
C MET A 240 -32.70 10.18 13.93
N ILE A 241 -33.85 10.12 14.62
CA ILE A 241 -34.87 9.09 14.49
C ILE A 241 -36.05 9.66 13.68
N LYS A 242 -35.87 9.84 12.36
CA LYS A 242 -36.92 10.41 11.48
C LYS A 242 -37.62 9.34 10.64
N PRO A 243 -38.95 9.44 10.45
CA PRO A 243 -39.67 8.54 9.57
C PRO A 243 -39.18 8.62 8.14
N SER A 244 -38.79 7.48 7.55
CA SER A 244 -38.51 7.39 6.10
C SER A 244 -37.59 8.51 5.61
N ILE A 245 -36.54 8.83 6.37
CA ILE A 245 -35.62 9.90 6.02
C ILE A 245 -34.98 9.57 4.66
N LYS A 246 -35.25 10.41 3.66
CA LYS A 246 -34.73 10.25 2.30
C LYS A 246 -33.64 11.27 2.09
N GLU A 247 -32.60 10.83 1.41
CA GLU A 247 -31.61 11.71 0.82
C GLU A 247 -32.33 12.74 -0.05
N ASN A 248 -32.10 14.02 0.23
CA ASN A 248 -32.82 15.12 -0.40
C ASN A 248 -31.89 16.11 -1.11
N ILE A 249 -30.62 15.75 -1.26
CA ILE A 249 -29.61 16.57 -1.90
C ILE A 249 -28.78 15.72 -2.85
N ALA A 250 -28.44 16.27 -4.01
CA ALA A 250 -27.54 15.62 -4.95
C ALA A 250 -26.08 15.84 -4.52
N TYR A 251 -25.21 14.92 -4.90
CA TYR A 251 -23.77 15.03 -4.67
C TYR A 251 -23.06 15.58 -5.91
N THR A 252 -21.92 16.22 -5.71
CA THR A 252 -21.10 16.66 -6.85
C THR A 252 -20.60 15.46 -7.64
N GLU A 253 -20.32 15.63 -8.93
CA GLU A 253 -19.83 14.53 -9.79
C GLU A 253 -18.56 13.89 -9.22
N ALA A 254 -17.66 14.69 -8.64
CA ALA A 254 -16.45 14.19 -7.97
C ALA A 254 -16.79 13.26 -6.78
N VAL A 255 -17.78 13.62 -5.96
CA VAL A 255 -18.22 12.79 -4.84
C VAL A 255 -19.00 11.58 -5.32
N GLU A 256 -19.87 11.71 -6.32
CA GLU A 256 -20.53 10.55 -6.92
C GLU A 256 -19.54 9.55 -7.48
N ASN A 257 -18.47 10.01 -8.14
CA ASN A 257 -17.39 9.14 -8.63
C ASN A 257 -16.58 8.53 -7.49
N GLN A 258 -16.34 9.25 -6.39
CA GLN A 258 -15.76 8.68 -5.16
C GLN A 258 -16.67 7.65 -4.48
N LEU A 259 -17.99 7.84 -4.52
CA LEU A 259 -18.96 6.89 -3.98
C LEU A 259 -19.13 5.68 -4.91
N LYS A 260 -19.12 5.86 -6.24
CA LYS A 260 -19.19 4.80 -7.25
C LYS A 260 -17.92 3.96 -7.27
N SER A 261 -16.75 4.59 -7.12
CA SER A 261 -15.49 3.89 -6.91
C SER A 261 -15.41 3.20 -5.54
N LYS A 262 -16.19 3.64 -4.54
CA LYS A 262 -16.38 2.95 -3.25
C LYS A 262 -17.48 1.88 -3.26
N SER A 263 -18.46 1.94 -4.17
CA SER A 263 -19.45 0.86 -4.36
C SER A 263 -18.88 -0.29 -5.19
N SER A 264 -17.80 -0.05 -5.93
CA SER A 264 -16.98 -1.09 -6.58
C SER A 264 -15.65 -1.40 -5.87
N LYS A 265 -15.34 -0.71 -4.76
CA LYS A 265 -14.20 -0.98 -3.87
C LYS A 265 -14.58 -0.64 -2.44
N GLN A 266 -14.94 -1.63 -1.63
CA GLN A 266 -15.10 -1.43 -0.19
C GLN A 266 -14.00 -2.10 0.63
N SER A 267 -12.75 -1.82 0.28
CA SER A 267 -11.55 -1.76 1.16
C SER A 267 -10.59 -0.71 0.60
N SER A 268 -10.40 0.40 1.30
CA SER A 268 -9.37 0.62 2.33
C SER A 268 -7.96 0.80 1.77
N MET A 269 -7.57 2.06 1.55
CA MET A 269 -6.22 2.51 1.84
C MET A 269 -6.30 3.69 2.81
N VAL A 270 -5.54 3.53 3.89
CA VAL A 270 -5.37 4.41 5.05
C VAL A 270 -4.15 5.30 4.78
N ASN A 271 -4.21 6.57 5.17
CA ASN A 271 -3.00 7.32 5.54
C ASN A 271 -2.94 7.43 7.06
N LYS A 272 -1.81 6.99 7.62
CA LYS A 272 -1.44 7.09 9.03
C LYS A 272 -0.81 8.46 9.32
N THR A 273 -1.19 9.05 10.45
CA THR A 273 -0.25 9.61 11.42
C THR A 273 -0.86 9.42 12.82
N GLU A 274 0.01 9.17 13.79
CA GLU A 274 -0.27 8.57 15.09
C GLU A 274 -1.03 9.49 16.03
N GLU A 275 -2.14 9.02 16.62
CA GLU A 275 -2.57 9.36 17.98
C GLU A 275 -3.58 8.32 18.50
N GLU A 276 -3.24 7.75 19.65
CA GLU A 276 -4.02 6.95 20.61
C GLU A 276 -5.16 6.04 20.11
N ASP A 277 -4.82 4.75 20.05
CA ASP A 277 -5.70 3.57 19.99
C ASP A 277 -7.02 3.70 20.81
N ILE A 278 -8.11 3.90 20.05
CA ILE A 278 -9.49 4.19 20.46
C ILE A 278 -10.21 2.97 21.05
N TYR A 279 -9.64 1.75 20.96
CA TYR A 279 -10.26 0.56 21.55
C TYR A 279 -9.90 0.35 23.03
N LYS A 280 -9.01 1.15 23.61
CA LYS A 280 -8.72 1.11 25.06
C LYS A 280 -9.82 1.68 25.96
N SER A 281 -10.84 2.33 25.40
CA SER A 281 -11.94 2.93 26.19
C SER A 281 -13.13 2.00 26.43
N PHE A 282 -13.10 0.78 25.89
CA PHE A 282 -14.01 -0.26 26.30
C PHE A 282 -13.39 -1.02 27.48
N TYR A 283 -13.99 -0.82 28.65
CA TYR A 283 -13.85 -1.50 29.95
C TYR A 283 -12.90 -0.88 30.97
N VAL A 284 -13.46 0.07 31.72
CA VAL A 284 -13.64 -0.11 33.17
C VAL A 284 -15.13 0.09 33.46
N ASP A 285 -15.86 -0.97 33.86
CA ASP A 285 -17.07 -0.82 34.68
C ASP A 285 -16.91 -1.67 35.94
N ASN A 286 -17.13 -1.02 37.07
CA ASN A 286 -17.13 -1.54 38.43
C ASN A 286 -18.35 -2.43 38.70
N ASN A 287 -18.71 -3.36 37.81
CA ASN A 287 -19.81 -4.29 38.05
C ASN A 287 -19.66 -5.60 37.27
N ASN A 288 -18.72 -6.47 37.70
CA ASN A 288 -18.74 -7.95 37.62
C ASN A 288 -19.58 -8.64 36.51
N ILE A 289 -19.50 -8.18 35.27
CA ILE A 289 -20.03 -8.84 34.07
C ILE A 289 -18.90 -8.86 33.05
N ILE A 290 -18.42 -10.05 32.72
CA ILE A 290 -17.25 -10.28 31.86
C ILE A 290 -17.54 -9.73 30.46
N ASN A 291 -16.70 -8.80 29.99
CA ASN A 291 -16.77 -8.25 28.64
C ASN A 291 -16.55 -9.36 27.60
N PRO A 292 -17.48 -9.66 26.70
CA PRO A 292 -17.25 -10.69 25.67
C PRO A 292 -16.10 -10.37 24.70
N TYR A 293 -15.69 -9.11 24.56
CA TYR A 293 -14.47 -8.73 23.87
C TYR A 293 -13.21 -8.82 24.75
N GLU A 294 -13.29 -8.70 26.10
CA GLU A 294 -12.19 -9.13 26.98
C GLU A 294 -12.11 -10.63 26.94
N ILE A 295 -13.20 -11.38 26.88
CA ILE A 295 -13.13 -12.84 26.76
C ILE A 295 -12.39 -13.20 25.47
N VAL A 296 -12.71 -12.56 24.35
CA VAL A 296 -12.00 -12.79 23.08
C VAL A 296 -10.56 -12.28 23.12
N GLU A 297 -10.30 -11.11 23.69
CA GLU A 297 -8.94 -10.54 23.85
C GLU A 297 -8.11 -11.32 24.89
N GLU A 298 -8.72 -11.88 25.94
CA GLU A 298 -8.12 -12.74 26.96
C GLU A 298 -7.87 -14.14 26.41
N GLU A 299 -8.79 -14.70 25.62
CA GLU A 299 -8.58 -15.97 24.92
C GLU A 299 -7.44 -15.84 23.91
N GLU A 300 -7.35 -14.70 23.21
CA GLU A 300 -6.27 -14.38 22.27
C GLU A 300 -4.95 -14.10 23.00
N LEU A 301 -4.97 -13.31 24.09
CA LEU A 301 -3.83 -13.08 24.98
C LEU A 301 -3.31 -14.40 25.56
N LYS A 302 -4.20 -15.27 26.03
CA LYS A 302 -3.88 -16.59 26.57
C LYS A 302 -3.32 -17.51 25.48
N LEU A 303 -3.92 -17.52 24.29
CA LEU A 303 -3.40 -18.27 23.15
C LEU A 303 -1.97 -17.83 22.83
N ILE A 304 -1.74 -16.53 22.62
CA ILE A 304 -0.43 -15.99 22.23
C ILE A 304 0.61 -16.21 23.34
N THR A 305 0.21 -16.06 24.61
CA THR A 305 1.06 -16.37 25.77
C THR A 305 1.49 -17.83 25.76
N ASN A 306 0.55 -18.74 25.56
CA ASN A 306 0.84 -20.18 25.49
C ASN A 306 1.71 -20.51 24.27
N LEU A 307 1.47 -19.89 23.12
CA LEU A 307 2.30 -20.05 21.93
C LEU A 307 3.76 -19.61 22.17
N CYS A 308 3.99 -18.56 22.98
CA CYS A 308 5.34 -18.15 23.38
C CYS A 308 6.06 -19.23 24.21
N ASP A 309 5.32 -20.11 24.89
CA ASP A 309 5.90 -21.23 25.62
C ASP A 309 6.43 -22.34 24.68
N CYS A 310 5.99 -22.40 23.41
CA CYS A 310 6.56 -23.27 22.37
C CYS A 310 7.88 -22.76 21.80
N LEU A 311 8.13 -21.44 21.86
CA LEU A 311 9.33 -20.85 21.26
C LEU A 311 10.61 -21.39 21.92
N SER A 312 11.61 -21.72 21.12
CA SER A 312 12.86 -22.31 21.57
C SER A 312 13.68 -21.40 22.47
N VAL A 313 14.56 -22.00 23.28
CA VAL A 313 15.56 -21.26 24.08
C VAL A 313 16.49 -20.44 23.19
N GLU A 314 16.80 -20.97 22.01
CA GLU A 314 17.65 -20.30 21.02
C GLU A 314 17.07 -18.94 20.59
N ARG A 315 15.75 -18.84 20.34
CA ARG A 315 15.10 -17.56 20.03
C ARG A 315 15.20 -16.54 21.16
N ALA A 316 15.25 -17.00 22.42
CA ALA A 316 15.45 -16.11 23.56
C ALA A 316 16.92 -15.72 23.73
N TYR A 317 17.86 -16.58 23.35
CA TYR A 317 19.31 -16.36 23.46
C TYR A 317 19.89 -15.54 22.30
N GLU A 318 19.46 -15.72 21.05
CA GLU A 318 19.94 -14.96 19.89
C GLU A 318 19.26 -13.58 19.88
N TYR A 319 20.01 -12.50 19.69
CA TYR A 319 19.50 -11.14 19.89
C TYR A 319 18.51 -10.73 18.79
N GLY A 320 18.77 -11.09 17.53
CA GLY A 320 17.87 -10.81 16.41
C GLY A 320 16.53 -11.52 16.55
N LYS A 321 16.53 -12.84 16.80
CA LYS A 321 15.32 -13.64 17.05
C LYS A 321 14.56 -13.15 18.28
N TRP A 322 15.26 -12.78 19.34
CA TRP A 322 14.65 -12.22 20.55
C TRP A 322 13.93 -10.90 20.26
N LEU A 323 14.56 -10.05 19.44
CA LEU A 323 14.00 -8.78 19.00
C LEU A 323 12.78 -8.98 18.10
N ASP A 324 12.83 -9.93 17.17
CA ASP A 324 11.72 -10.29 16.29
C ASP A 324 10.48 -10.75 17.08
N VAL A 325 10.67 -11.57 18.12
CA VAL A 325 9.57 -11.97 19.03
C VAL A 325 9.00 -10.75 19.75
N GLY A 326 9.87 -9.86 20.23
CA GLY A 326 9.45 -8.59 20.83
C GLY A 326 8.63 -7.71 19.87
N LEU A 327 9.10 -7.54 18.65
CA LEU A 327 8.42 -6.78 17.60
C LEU A 327 7.07 -7.41 17.22
N ALA A 328 7.02 -8.73 17.04
CA ALA A 328 5.78 -9.45 16.72
C ALA A 328 4.73 -9.28 17.82
N LEU A 329 5.14 -9.42 19.09
CA LEU A 329 4.28 -9.21 20.25
C LEU A 329 3.84 -7.74 20.36
N HIS A 330 4.76 -6.80 20.18
CA HIS A 330 4.48 -5.37 20.25
C HIS A 330 3.49 -4.92 19.16
N ASN A 331 3.71 -5.35 17.91
CA ASN A 331 2.83 -5.03 16.79
C ASN A 331 1.46 -5.72 16.90
N THR A 332 1.37 -6.84 17.62
CA THR A 332 0.08 -7.50 17.89
C THR A 332 -0.70 -6.77 18.98
N ASN A 333 -0.06 -6.46 20.11
CA ASN A 333 -0.65 -5.63 21.17
C ASN A 333 0.44 -5.05 22.10
N SER A 334 0.88 -3.83 21.79
CA SER A 334 1.93 -3.12 22.52
C SER A 334 1.58 -2.82 23.97
N LYS A 335 0.29 -2.86 24.32
CA LYS A 335 -0.25 -2.52 25.64
C LYS A 335 -0.26 -3.72 26.60
N LYS A 336 -0.36 -4.96 26.10
CA LYS A 336 -0.56 -6.16 26.92
C LYS A 336 0.55 -7.21 26.83
N PHE A 337 1.38 -7.22 25.79
CA PHE A 337 2.35 -8.31 25.58
C PHE A 337 3.78 -8.09 26.11
N LEU A 338 4.10 -6.94 26.71
CA LEU A 338 5.42 -6.75 27.35
C LEU A 338 5.72 -7.81 28.42
N PRO A 339 4.81 -8.14 29.37
CA PRO A 339 5.06 -9.20 30.36
C PRO A 339 5.26 -10.58 29.73
N VAL A 340 4.62 -10.84 28.58
CA VAL A 340 4.79 -12.10 27.84
C VAL A 340 6.19 -12.17 27.22
N TRP A 341 6.68 -11.06 26.67
CA TRP A 341 8.05 -10.98 26.16
C TRP A 341 9.10 -11.10 27.28
N GLU A 342 8.85 -10.51 28.46
CA GLU A 342 9.71 -10.67 29.64
C GLU A 342 9.77 -12.13 30.11
N LYS A 343 8.62 -12.81 30.23
CA LYS A 343 8.55 -14.23 30.56
C LYS A 343 9.30 -15.08 29.52
N PHE A 344 9.10 -14.81 28.23
CA PHE A 344 9.83 -15.48 27.16
C PHE A 344 11.35 -15.25 27.29
N SER A 345 11.77 -14.03 27.63
CA SER A 345 13.18 -13.66 27.76
C SER A 345 13.87 -14.41 28.90
N MET A 346 13.14 -14.83 29.94
CA MET A 346 13.68 -15.68 31.02
C MET A 346 14.16 -17.05 30.55
N LYS A 347 13.78 -17.51 29.34
CA LYS A 347 14.37 -18.74 28.75
C LYS A 347 15.88 -18.59 28.50
N TYR A 348 16.39 -17.36 28.41
CA TYR A 348 17.83 -17.10 28.35
C TYR A 348 18.40 -16.99 29.76
N SER A 349 19.30 -17.90 30.12
CA SER A 349 19.87 -18.01 31.47
C SER A 349 20.47 -16.70 32.01
N LYS A 350 21.15 -15.91 31.18
CA LYS A 350 21.69 -14.61 31.64
C LYS A 350 20.61 -13.56 31.90
N TYR A 351 19.46 -13.68 31.24
CA TYR A 351 18.32 -12.81 31.52
C TYR A 351 17.67 -13.22 32.84
N GLU A 352 17.50 -14.52 33.06
CA GLU A 352 16.97 -15.10 34.29
C GLU A 352 17.81 -14.74 35.53
N ASP A 353 19.15 -14.85 35.44
CA ASP A 353 20.05 -14.52 36.55
C ASP A 353 20.36 -13.01 36.70
N GLY A 354 19.79 -12.17 35.83
CA GLY A 354 19.97 -10.71 35.85
C GLY A 354 21.33 -10.21 35.34
N SER A 355 22.20 -11.07 34.80
CA SER A 355 23.51 -10.70 34.25
C SER A 355 23.48 -10.21 32.80
N SER A 356 22.32 -10.31 32.14
CA SER A 356 22.11 -9.84 30.77
C SER A 356 22.06 -8.32 30.68
N LYS A 357 22.60 -7.78 29.59
CA LYS A 357 22.42 -6.36 29.22
C LYS A 357 21.06 -6.08 28.54
N ARG A 358 20.26 -7.11 28.29
CA ARG A 358 18.95 -6.98 27.65
C ARG A 358 17.95 -6.45 28.66
N ASP A 359 17.17 -5.48 28.23
CA ASP A 359 16.13 -4.84 29.02
C ASP A 359 14.89 -4.76 28.13
N CYS A 360 13.92 -5.65 28.38
CA CYS A 360 12.69 -5.71 27.61
C CYS A 360 11.93 -4.39 27.68
N ALA A 361 11.75 -3.81 28.87
CA ALA A 361 10.99 -2.56 29.03
C ALA A 361 11.64 -1.41 28.23
N LYS A 362 12.95 -1.21 28.40
CA LYS A 362 13.68 -0.17 27.66
C LYS A 362 13.62 -0.39 26.15
N LYS A 363 13.78 -1.65 25.70
CA LYS A 363 13.77 -1.96 24.26
C LYS A 363 12.37 -1.86 23.66
N TRP A 364 11.33 -2.26 24.39
CA TRP A 364 9.92 -2.18 23.99
C TRP A 364 9.50 -0.74 23.69
N HIS A 365 9.91 0.20 24.53
CA HIS A 365 9.66 1.63 24.30
C HIS A 365 10.47 2.23 23.14
N SER A 366 11.49 1.52 22.63
CA SER A 366 12.24 1.93 21.44
C SER A 366 11.61 1.44 20.14
N PHE A 367 10.56 0.60 20.21
CA PHE A 367 9.84 0.16 19.02
C PHE A 367 8.96 1.29 18.50
N ASN A 368 9.48 2.04 17.52
CA ASN A 368 8.73 3.04 16.79
C ASN A 368 8.05 2.39 15.57
N ASN A 369 6.90 2.93 15.13
CA ASN A 369 6.23 2.51 13.90
C ASN A 369 6.98 2.93 12.60
N SER A 370 8.30 3.13 12.65
CA SER A 370 9.06 3.66 11.51
C SER A 370 9.65 2.55 10.63
N SER A 371 8.92 2.31 9.54
CA SER A 371 9.40 2.27 8.15
C SER A 371 10.60 1.37 7.79
N THR A 372 10.30 0.09 7.50
CA THR A 372 10.31 -0.52 6.15
C THR A 372 10.08 -2.02 6.25
N GLY A 373 9.14 -2.54 5.47
CA GLY A 373 8.75 -3.95 5.50
C GLY A 373 7.42 -4.15 6.22
N ASN A 374 6.79 -5.29 5.96
CA ASN A 374 5.53 -5.63 6.62
C ASN A 374 5.81 -5.94 8.10
N PRO A 375 5.06 -5.34 9.05
CA PRO A 375 5.31 -5.53 10.47
C PRO A 375 5.13 -7.00 10.83
N LEU A 376 6.07 -7.55 11.61
CA LEU A 376 5.91 -8.87 12.26
C LEU A 376 4.62 -8.87 13.08
N THR A 377 3.84 -9.95 13.02
CA THR A 377 2.55 -10.05 13.75
C THR A 377 2.41 -11.39 14.47
N VAL A 378 1.22 -11.63 15.04
CA VAL A 378 0.81 -12.94 15.55
C VAL A 378 0.98 -14.07 14.53
N GLY A 379 0.91 -13.79 13.22
CA GLY A 379 1.21 -14.76 12.17
C GLY A 379 2.61 -15.36 12.32
N SER A 380 3.62 -14.50 12.52
CA SER A 380 5.00 -14.91 12.79
C SER A 380 5.09 -15.74 14.08
N ILE A 381 4.44 -15.32 15.17
CA ILE A 381 4.46 -16.07 16.45
C ILE A 381 3.89 -17.48 16.27
N ARG A 382 2.76 -17.62 15.58
CA ARG A 382 2.13 -18.93 15.33
C ARG A 382 3.01 -19.82 14.48
N TYR A 383 3.62 -19.25 13.44
CA TYR A 383 4.55 -19.96 12.60
C TYR A 383 5.77 -20.46 13.40
N TRP A 384 6.42 -19.58 14.17
CA TRP A 384 7.56 -19.96 15.00
C TRP A 384 7.19 -20.98 16.08
N ALA A 385 6.05 -20.83 16.73
CA ALA A 385 5.59 -21.78 17.74
C ALA A 385 5.39 -23.19 17.15
N ASN A 386 4.80 -23.29 15.96
CA ASN A 386 4.63 -24.57 15.25
C ASN A 386 5.96 -25.15 14.78
N LYS A 387 6.93 -24.31 14.40
CA LYS A 387 8.26 -24.75 13.95
C LYS A 387 9.13 -25.24 15.12
N ASP A 388 9.11 -24.50 16.23
CA ASP A 388 9.99 -24.75 17.36
C ASP A 388 9.49 -25.92 18.25
N ASP A 389 8.16 -26.10 18.40
CA ASP A 389 7.56 -27.21 19.15
C ASP A 389 6.17 -27.58 18.57
N PRO A 390 6.12 -28.37 17.48
CA PRO A 390 4.88 -28.71 16.78
C PRO A 390 3.87 -29.44 17.67
N ASP A 391 4.34 -30.35 18.53
CA ASP A 391 3.47 -31.17 19.39
C ASP A 391 2.78 -30.31 20.45
N LYS A 392 3.54 -29.44 21.12
CA LYS A 392 2.98 -28.51 22.11
C LYS A 392 2.12 -27.44 21.45
N PHE A 393 2.50 -26.96 20.26
CA PHE A 393 1.70 -26.05 19.46
C PHE A 393 0.32 -26.66 19.16
N ASN A 394 0.30 -27.90 18.64
CA ASN A 394 -0.94 -28.61 18.34
C ASN A 394 -1.83 -28.78 19.57
N LYS A 395 -1.24 -29.15 20.71
CA LYS A 395 -1.96 -29.26 21.98
C LYS A 395 -2.59 -27.92 22.40
N ILE A 396 -1.83 -26.83 22.38
CA ILE A 396 -2.32 -25.48 22.72
C ILE A 396 -3.45 -25.05 21.77
N MET A 397 -3.30 -25.31 20.48
CA MET A 397 -4.32 -24.99 19.48
C MET A 397 -5.62 -25.76 19.74
N ILE A 398 -5.55 -27.07 20.00
CA ILE A 398 -6.71 -27.91 20.31
C ILE A 398 -7.40 -27.43 21.61
N GLU A 399 -6.64 -27.16 22.67
CA GLU A 399 -7.17 -26.64 23.93
C GLU A 399 -7.87 -25.29 23.74
N ASN A 400 -7.30 -24.38 22.94
CA ASN A 400 -7.92 -23.08 22.64
C ASN A 400 -9.17 -23.18 21.76
N LEU A 401 -9.27 -24.23 20.94
CA LEU A 401 -10.43 -24.51 20.10
C LEU A 401 -11.55 -25.26 20.84
N GLY A 402 -11.31 -25.73 22.07
CA GLY A 402 -12.17 -26.71 22.71
C GLY A 402 -13.65 -26.34 22.79
N SER A 403 -13.98 -25.09 23.15
CA SER A 403 -15.36 -24.60 23.18
C SER A 403 -16.02 -24.58 21.78
N GLN A 404 -15.26 -24.22 20.74
CA GLN A 404 -15.76 -24.19 19.36
C GLN A 404 -15.96 -25.59 18.80
N ILE A 405 -15.04 -26.51 19.12
CA ILE A 405 -15.15 -27.93 18.77
C ILE A 405 -16.40 -28.51 19.44
N GLU A 406 -16.59 -28.32 20.74
CA GLU A 406 -17.76 -28.82 21.47
C GLU A 406 -19.08 -28.25 20.91
N LYS A 407 -19.13 -26.96 20.55
CA LYS A 407 -20.29 -26.35 19.87
C LYS A 407 -20.55 -26.97 18.49
N SER A 408 -19.50 -27.25 17.72
CA SER A 408 -19.65 -27.91 16.41
C SER A 408 -20.17 -29.34 16.57
N ILE A 409 -19.68 -30.07 17.59
CA ILE A 409 -20.14 -31.42 17.91
C ILE A 409 -21.61 -31.38 18.34
N ASP A 410 -22.01 -30.42 19.17
CA ASP A 410 -23.41 -30.27 19.60
C ASP A 410 -24.39 -30.06 18.43
N LYS A 411 -23.99 -29.28 17.41
CA LYS A 411 -24.83 -29.01 16.24
C LYS A 411 -24.69 -30.05 15.13
N GLY A 412 -23.71 -30.94 15.22
CA GLY A 412 -23.49 -32.01 14.28
C GLY A 412 -22.84 -31.57 12.95
N PRO A 413 -22.54 -32.53 12.07
CA PRO A 413 -21.69 -32.31 10.90
C PRO A 413 -22.35 -31.51 9.77
N GLU A 414 -23.65 -31.23 9.81
CA GLU A 414 -24.27 -30.33 8.82
C GLU A 414 -24.03 -28.84 9.14
N ALA A 415 -23.51 -28.51 10.33
CA ALA A 415 -23.24 -27.15 10.75
C ALA A 415 -21.94 -26.60 10.14
N HIS A 416 -21.85 -26.58 8.79
CA HIS A 416 -20.63 -26.25 8.03
C HIS A 416 -19.95 -24.96 8.49
N HIS A 417 -20.71 -23.93 8.87
CA HIS A 417 -20.15 -22.68 9.37
C HIS A 417 -19.38 -22.84 10.68
N LEU A 418 -19.89 -23.62 11.64
CA LEU A 418 -19.22 -23.83 12.93
C LEU A 418 -17.92 -24.63 12.76
N ILE A 419 -17.94 -25.61 11.85
CA ILE A 419 -16.75 -26.39 11.48
C ILE A 419 -15.75 -25.49 10.75
N GLY A 420 -16.24 -24.64 9.85
CA GLY A 420 -15.47 -23.62 9.18
C GLY A 420 -14.75 -22.69 10.16
N LEU A 421 -15.39 -22.30 11.28
CA LEU A 421 -14.74 -21.51 12.32
C LEU A 421 -13.61 -22.28 13.03
N VAL A 422 -13.79 -23.58 13.30
CA VAL A 422 -12.74 -24.44 13.87
C VAL A 422 -11.55 -24.53 12.91
N ILE A 423 -11.80 -24.86 11.64
CA ILE A 423 -10.76 -24.98 10.60
C ILE A 423 -10.05 -23.64 10.39
N HIS A 424 -10.82 -22.54 10.28
CA HIS A 424 -10.27 -21.20 10.14
C HIS A 424 -9.37 -20.86 11.32
N LYS A 425 -9.84 -21.02 12.55
CA LYS A 425 -9.05 -20.68 13.74
C LYS A 425 -7.83 -21.60 13.90
N TYR A 426 -7.87 -22.85 13.47
CA TYR A 426 -6.72 -23.75 13.46
C TYR A 426 -5.64 -23.33 12.44
N TYR A 427 -6.03 -23.03 11.20
CA TYR A 427 -5.09 -22.69 10.11
C TYR A 427 -4.91 -21.18 9.85
N GLN A 428 -5.45 -20.32 10.71
CA GLN A 428 -5.33 -18.87 10.56
C GLN A 428 -3.86 -18.44 10.47
N GLY A 429 -3.54 -17.65 9.44
CA GLY A 429 -2.17 -17.23 9.14
C GLY A 429 -1.36 -18.21 8.27
N GLN A 430 -1.88 -19.40 7.99
CA GLN A 430 -1.22 -20.39 7.10
C GLN A 430 -1.83 -20.44 5.70
N PHE A 431 -3.11 -20.04 5.54
CA PHE A 431 -3.80 -20.01 4.26
C PHE A 431 -4.40 -18.63 4.00
N LEU A 432 -4.52 -18.28 2.72
CA LEU A 432 -5.18 -17.07 2.23
C LEU A 432 -6.09 -17.44 1.06
N CYS A 433 -7.27 -16.85 1.05
CA CYS A 433 -8.15 -16.80 -0.12
C CYS A 433 -8.03 -15.38 -0.70
N VAL A 434 -7.60 -15.30 -1.96
CA VAL A 434 -7.23 -14.03 -2.62
C VAL A 434 -8.35 -13.53 -3.52
N ASP A 435 -9.15 -14.46 -4.05
CA ASP A 435 -10.37 -14.21 -4.79
C ASP A 435 -11.44 -15.19 -4.31
N ILE A 436 -12.65 -14.68 -4.08
CA ILE A 436 -13.86 -15.48 -3.77
C ILE A 436 -14.16 -16.46 -4.93
N GLY A 437 -13.62 -16.18 -6.12
CA GLY A 437 -13.53 -17.06 -7.29
C GLY A 437 -12.66 -18.33 -7.13
N ASP A 438 -12.13 -18.63 -5.93
CA ASP A 438 -11.37 -19.85 -5.57
C ASP A 438 -9.85 -19.80 -5.84
N ASP A 439 -9.25 -18.62 -5.67
CA ASP A 439 -7.78 -18.46 -5.71
C ASP A 439 -7.20 -18.55 -4.29
N TRP A 440 -6.38 -19.58 -4.04
CA TRP A 440 -5.91 -19.94 -2.71
C TRP A 440 -4.39 -20.04 -2.65
N TYR A 441 -3.83 -19.59 -1.54
CA TYR A 441 -2.41 -19.66 -1.24
C TYR A 441 -2.21 -20.27 0.14
N TYR A 442 -1.09 -20.96 0.32
CA TYR A 442 -0.65 -21.42 1.61
C TYR A 442 0.81 -21.02 1.85
N PHE A 443 1.14 -20.71 3.10
CA PHE A 443 2.50 -20.41 3.49
C PHE A 443 3.25 -21.73 3.68
N ASN A 444 4.26 -21.98 2.85
CA ASN A 444 5.01 -23.25 2.88
C ASN A 444 6.15 -23.27 3.91
N GLY A 445 6.24 -22.24 4.75
CA GLY A 445 7.32 -22.04 5.71
C GLY A 445 8.40 -21.07 5.23
N VAL A 446 8.36 -20.63 3.96
CA VAL A 446 9.28 -19.61 3.43
C VAL A 446 8.51 -18.55 2.66
N ARG A 447 7.59 -18.97 1.79
CA ARG A 447 6.80 -18.10 0.90
C ARG A 447 5.36 -18.59 0.75
N TRP A 448 4.52 -17.75 0.18
CA TRP A 448 3.16 -18.12 -0.21
C TRP A 448 3.19 -18.87 -1.55
N LYS A 449 2.73 -20.13 -1.55
CA LYS A 449 2.57 -20.94 -2.76
C LYS A 449 1.10 -21.03 -3.14
N SER A 450 0.79 -20.83 -4.41
CA SER A 450 -0.56 -21.03 -4.92
C SER A 450 -0.96 -22.50 -4.80
N THR A 451 -2.22 -22.75 -4.46
CA THR A 451 -2.80 -24.09 -4.35
C THR A 451 -4.13 -24.13 -5.08
N LEU A 452 -4.13 -24.78 -6.24
CA LEU A 452 -5.31 -24.90 -7.09
C LEU A 452 -6.49 -25.49 -6.31
N LYS A 453 -7.63 -24.77 -6.29
CA LYS A 453 -8.87 -25.19 -5.63
C LYS A 453 -8.66 -25.62 -4.16
N ALA A 454 -7.77 -24.93 -3.45
CA ALA A 454 -7.43 -25.21 -2.05
C ALA A 454 -6.96 -26.64 -1.77
N ASN A 455 -6.36 -27.35 -2.75
CA ASN A 455 -5.98 -28.76 -2.60
C ASN A 455 -5.13 -29.05 -1.35
N GLU A 456 -4.17 -28.18 -1.02
CA GLU A 456 -3.36 -28.32 0.19
C GLU A 456 -4.21 -28.20 1.47
N LEU A 457 -5.18 -27.28 1.52
CA LEU A 457 -6.09 -27.16 2.66
C LEU A 457 -6.97 -28.40 2.82
N LYS A 458 -7.47 -28.97 1.71
CA LYS A 458 -8.27 -30.19 1.74
C LYS A 458 -7.49 -31.36 2.33
N LYS A 459 -6.24 -31.55 1.87
CA LYS A 459 -5.35 -32.59 2.41
C LYS A 459 -5.22 -32.46 3.94
N ARG A 460 -4.93 -31.26 4.43
CA ARG A 460 -4.80 -31.03 5.88
C ARG A 460 -6.14 -31.14 6.65
N ILE A 461 -7.28 -30.88 6.00
CA ILE A 461 -8.60 -31.17 6.61
C ILE A 461 -8.81 -32.68 6.76
N HIS A 462 -8.44 -33.47 5.75
CA HIS A 462 -8.54 -34.93 5.80
C HIS A 462 -7.67 -35.56 6.88
N ASP A 463 -6.56 -34.91 7.24
CA ASP A 463 -5.59 -35.40 8.23
C ASP A 463 -5.81 -34.72 9.60
N ASP A 464 -5.42 -33.46 9.76
CA ASP A 464 -5.32 -32.80 11.07
C ASP A 464 -6.71 -32.59 11.70
N ILE A 465 -7.68 -32.09 10.92
CA ILE A 465 -9.03 -31.83 11.43
C ILE A 465 -9.76 -33.13 11.74
N TYR A 466 -9.58 -34.17 10.92
CA TYR A 466 -10.04 -35.52 11.22
C TYR A 466 -9.50 -35.99 12.58
N ASN A 467 -8.19 -35.85 12.81
CA ASN A 467 -7.53 -36.28 14.04
C ASN A 467 -8.07 -35.53 15.28
N ILE A 468 -8.38 -34.23 15.16
CA ILE A 468 -9.01 -33.47 16.25
C ILE A 468 -10.35 -34.09 16.67
N TYR A 469 -11.25 -34.37 15.73
CA TYR A 469 -12.53 -35.02 16.03
C TYR A 469 -12.37 -36.49 16.45
N HIS A 470 -11.24 -37.13 16.10
CA HIS A 470 -10.87 -38.44 16.60
C HIS A 470 -10.51 -38.42 18.09
N GLU A 471 -9.71 -37.44 18.55
CA GLU A 471 -9.41 -37.26 19.98
C GLU A 471 -10.68 -36.99 20.80
N TYR A 472 -11.56 -36.12 20.32
CA TYR A 472 -12.84 -35.85 21.00
C TYR A 472 -13.75 -37.08 21.05
N SER A 473 -13.76 -37.89 19.99
CA SER A 473 -14.48 -39.17 19.98
C SER A 473 -13.96 -40.12 21.07
N ARG A 474 -12.64 -40.20 21.26
CA ARG A 474 -12.01 -40.99 22.34
C ARG A 474 -12.39 -40.46 23.72
N LYS A 475 -12.28 -39.15 23.94
CA LYS A 475 -12.68 -38.47 25.19
C LYS A 475 -14.12 -38.80 25.59
N TYR A 476 -15.07 -38.71 24.65
CA TYR A 476 -16.47 -39.03 24.94
C TYR A 476 -16.74 -40.52 25.13
N LYS A 477 -15.98 -41.40 24.45
CA LYS A 477 -16.06 -42.85 24.66
C LYS A 477 -15.61 -43.24 26.06
N GLU A 478 -14.51 -42.65 26.53
CA GLU A 478 -14.03 -42.86 27.90
C GLU A 478 -15.05 -42.37 28.93
N LEU A 479 -15.61 -41.17 28.72
CA LEU A 479 -16.65 -40.61 29.60
C LEU A 479 -17.92 -41.47 29.62
N MET A 480 -18.31 -42.04 28.48
CA MET A 480 -19.42 -42.99 28.36
C MET A 480 -19.13 -44.28 29.14
N ASN A 481 -17.91 -44.82 29.03
CA ASN A 481 -17.51 -46.04 29.74
C ASN A 481 -17.37 -45.83 31.27
N SER A 482 -17.06 -44.62 31.70
CA SER A 482 -16.86 -44.28 33.12
C SER A 482 -18.11 -43.75 33.82
N SER A 483 -19.26 -43.65 33.14
CA SER A 483 -20.52 -43.13 33.69
C SER A 483 -21.62 -44.19 33.72
N ASP A 484 -22.52 -44.09 34.70
CA ASP A 484 -23.67 -44.99 34.81
C ASP A 484 -24.58 -44.89 33.58
N GLU A 485 -24.98 -46.04 33.01
CA GLU A 485 -25.69 -46.11 31.72
C GLU A 485 -27.00 -45.30 31.68
N ASP A 486 -27.71 -45.21 32.80
CA ASP A 486 -28.97 -44.45 32.91
C ASP A 486 -28.78 -42.95 33.15
N SER A 487 -27.55 -42.52 33.46
CA SER A 487 -27.25 -41.13 33.77
C SER A 487 -27.39 -40.21 32.56
N THR A 488 -27.76 -38.96 32.82
CA THR A 488 -27.79 -37.90 31.80
C THR A 488 -26.42 -37.70 31.16
N GLN A 489 -25.34 -37.88 31.94
CA GLN A 489 -23.96 -37.75 31.47
C GLN A 489 -23.59 -38.83 30.46
N HIS A 490 -23.96 -40.09 30.72
CA HIS A 490 -23.73 -41.19 29.78
C HIS A 490 -24.45 -40.96 28.45
N LYS A 491 -25.73 -40.53 28.49
CA LYS A 491 -26.53 -40.24 27.28
C LYS A 491 -25.89 -39.14 26.43
N ILE A 492 -25.46 -38.04 27.05
CA ILE A 492 -24.76 -36.93 26.37
C ILE A 492 -23.41 -37.40 25.80
N ALA A 493 -22.63 -38.16 26.56
CA ALA A 493 -21.33 -38.66 26.12
C ALA A 493 -21.47 -39.60 24.92
N LYS A 494 -22.44 -40.51 24.95
CA LYS A 494 -22.76 -41.40 23.83
C LYS A 494 -23.18 -40.60 22.59
N GLU A 495 -24.10 -39.66 22.73
CA GLU A 495 -24.56 -38.83 21.60
C GLU A 495 -23.41 -38.03 20.97
N ASN A 496 -22.55 -37.42 21.79
CA ASN A 496 -21.38 -36.70 21.31
C ASN A 496 -20.32 -37.62 20.66
N HIS A 497 -20.12 -38.83 21.19
CA HIS A 497 -19.28 -39.84 20.56
C HIS A 497 -19.79 -40.21 19.16
N ASP A 498 -21.09 -40.50 19.03
CA ASP A 498 -21.73 -40.87 17.77
C ASP A 498 -21.64 -39.71 16.75
N ARG A 499 -21.85 -38.46 17.19
CA ARG A 499 -21.65 -37.28 16.34
C ARG A 499 -20.19 -37.18 15.87
N CYS A 500 -19.20 -37.35 16.75
CA CYS A 500 -17.78 -37.34 16.38
C CYS A 500 -17.41 -38.42 15.35
N THR A 501 -17.94 -39.64 15.49
CA THR A 501 -17.69 -40.70 14.49
C THR A 501 -18.34 -40.36 13.13
N THR A 502 -19.48 -39.65 13.15
CA THR A 502 -20.11 -39.14 11.93
C THR A 502 -19.28 -38.04 11.28
N PHE A 503 -18.72 -37.12 12.08
CA PHE A 503 -17.74 -36.12 11.62
C PHE A 503 -16.56 -36.78 10.92
N GLN A 504 -15.93 -37.78 11.55
CA GLN A 504 -14.80 -38.52 10.96
C GLN A 504 -15.15 -39.12 9.60
N LYS A 505 -16.31 -39.79 9.48
CA LYS A 505 -16.77 -40.35 8.20
C LYS A 505 -16.98 -39.28 7.14
N LYS A 506 -17.57 -38.14 7.51
CA LYS A 506 -17.83 -37.02 6.60
C LYS A 506 -16.55 -36.32 6.15
N LEU A 507 -15.62 -36.10 7.07
CA LEU A 507 -14.33 -35.47 6.78
C LEU A 507 -13.47 -36.31 5.83
N LEU A 508 -13.72 -37.60 5.66
CA LEU A 508 -13.09 -38.44 4.64
C LEU A 508 -13.77 -38.37 3.25
N GLN A 509 -14.88 -37.65 3.11
CA GLN A 509 -15.63 -37.53 1.85
C GLN A 509 -15.24 -36.24 1.12
N GLU A 510 -14.72 -36.38 -0.10
CA GLU A 510 -14.30 -35.24 -0.95
C GLU A 510 -15.42 -34.21 -1.16
N ASN A 511 -16.66 -34.65 -1.44
CA ASN A 511 -17.80 -33.75 -1.65
C ASN A 511 -18.13 -32.89 -0.42
N TYR A 512 -17.98 -33.49 0.77
CA TYR A 512 -18.24 -32.78 2.02
C TYR A 512 -17.14 -31.74 2.31
N VAL A 513 -15.87 -32.11 2.12
CA VAL A 513 -14.75 -31.17 2.27
C VAL A 513 -14.84 -30.04 1.24
N ASN A 514 -15.25 -30.31 0.00
CA ASN A 514 -15.53 -29.25 -0.99
C ASN A 514 -16.60 -28.27 -0.52
N THR A 515 -17.64 -28.76 0.15
CA THR A 515 -18.68 -27.90 0.74
C THR A 515 -18.11 -27.03 1.86
N LEU A 516 -17.23 -27.59 2.71
CA LEU A 516 -16.52 -26.84 3.74
C LEU A 516 -15.60 -25.77 3.15
N ILE A 517 -14.82 -26.08 2.11
CA ILE A 517 -13.98 -25.10 1.41
C ILE A 517 -14.83 -23.91 0.92
N GLY A 518 -16.01 -24.16 0.38
CA GLY A 518 -16.95 -23.11 -0.01
C GLY A 518 -17.33 -22.17 1.15
N ALA A 519 -17.60 -22.73 2.34
CA ALA A 519 -17.89 -21.95 3.53
C ALA A 519 -16.65 -21.20 4.09
N LEU A 520 -15.45 -21.74 3.86
CA LEU A 520 -14.17 -21.20 4.32
C LEU A 520 -13.67 -20.02 3.48
N ARG A 521 -14.12 -19.87 2.23
CA ARG A 521 -13.69 -18.80 1.33
C ARG A 521 -13.77 -17.43 1.99
N HIS A 522 -14.90 -17.10 2.59
CA HIS A 522 -15.11 -15.80 3.25
C HIS A 522 -14.31 -15.63 4.55
N LEU A 523 -13.96 -16.73 5.22
CA LEU A 523 -13.20 -16.69 6.47
C LEU A 523 -11.70 -16.45 6.21
N PHE A 524 -11.15 -17.06 5.16
CA PHE A 524 -9.76 -16.85 4.74
C PHE A 524 -9.58 -15.72 3.73
N TYR A 525 -10.67 -15.10 3.27
CA TYR A 525 -10.59 -14.00 2.32
C TYR A 525 -9.94 -12.78 2.97
N LYS A 526 -8.87 -12.30 2.36
CA LYS A 526 -8.23 -11.04 2.75
C LYS A 526 -8.28 -10.07 1.59
N GLU A 527 -9.01 -8.99 1.79
CA GLU A 527 -9.26 -8.00 0.75
C GLU A 527 -7.95 -7.35 0.27
N ASN A 528 -7.81 -7.20 -1.05
CA ASN A 528 -6.64 -6.65 -1.73
C ASN A 528 -5.30 -7.35 -1.43
N ILE A 529 -5.27 -8.55 -0.85
CA ILE A 529 -3.99 -9.21 -0.53
C ILE A 529 -3.14 -9.51 -1.78
N ALA A 530 -3.79 -9.69 -2.93
CA ALA A 530 -3.12 -9.85 -4.22
C ALA A 530 -2.17 -8.69 -4.56
N THR A 531 -2.45 -7.47 -4.10
CA THR A 531 -1.59 -6.30 -4.38
C THR A 531 -0.36 -6.24 -3.49
N GLU A 532 -0.39 -6.94 -2.35
CA GLU A 532 0.75 -7.05 -1.43
C GLU A 532 1.76 -8.12 -1.86
N PHE A 533 1.33 -9.08 -2.68
CA PHE A 533 2.24 -10.11 -3.16
C PHE A 533 3.39 -9.54 -3.98
N ASP A 534 4.62 -9.88 -3.55
CA ASP A 534 5.89 -9.43 -4.11
C ASP A 534 6.02 -7.90 -4.20
N SER A 535 5.29 -7.14 -3.36
CA SER A 535 5.32 -5.68 -3.37
C SER A 535 6.59 -5.09 -2.74
N ASN A 536 7.20 -5.82 -1.79
CA ASN A 536 8.43 -5.36 -1.13
C ASN A 536 9.62 -5.49 -2.08
N LEU A 537 10.21 -4.34 -2.43
CA LEU A 537 11.30 -4.24 -3.39
C LEU A 537 12.62 -4.83 -2.87
N ASN A 538 12.77 -4.95 -1.55
CA ASN A 538 14.02 -5.36 -0.90
C ASN A 538 14.03 -6.83 -0.45
N LEU A 539 12.97 -7.57 -0.74
CA LEU A 539 12.91 -8.99 -0.42
C LEU A 539 13.08 -9.85 -1.68
N LEU A 540 13.92 -10.87 -1.53
CA LEU A 540 14.16 -11.89 -2.55
C LEU A 540 13.99 -13.27 -1.91
N GLY A 541 12.99 -14.02 -2.37
CA GLY A 541 12.69 -15.37 -1.88
C GLY A 541 13.61 -16.43 -2.49
N LEU A 542 14.16 -17.29 -1.64
CA LEU A 542 14.82 -18.54 -2.01
C LEU A 542 13.94 -19.71 -1.55
N GLU A 543 14.31 -20.96 -1.85
CA GLU A 543 13.51 -22.11 -1.39
C GLU A 543 13.66 -22.37 0.13
N ASN A 544 14.77 -21.98 0.76
CA ASN A 544 15.02 -22.20 2.19
C ASN A 544 15.08 -20.91 3.05
N GLY A 545 14.81 -19.74 2.48
CA GLY A 545 14.81 -18.49 3.23
C GLY A 545 14.55 -17.26 2.37
N VAL A 546 14.76 -16.10 2.94
CA VAL A 546 14.54 -14.79 2.31
C VAL A 546 15.78 -13.93 2.50
N ILE A 547 16.26 -13.34 1.41
CA ILE A 547 17.28 -12.29 1.46
C ILE A 547 16.58 -10.97 1.69
N ASP A 548 16.96 -10.31 2.77
CA ASP A 548 16.56 -8.95 3.12
C ASP A 548 17.69 -8.00 2.70
N LEU A 549 17.51 -7.38 1.54
CA LEU A 549 18.51 -6.48 0.94
C LEU A 549 18.65 -5.17 1.70
N LYS A 550 17.66 -4.81 2.53
CA LYS A 550 17.72 -3.59 3.34
C LYS A 550 18.50 -3.82 4.63
N ASP A 551 18.23 -4.94 5.31
CA ASP A 551 18.88 -5.27 6.58
C ASP A 551 20.22 -6.01 6.39
N TRP A 552 20.59 -6.32 5.15
CA TRP A 552 21.76 -7.12 4.76
C TRP A 552 21.84 -8.46 5.51
N VAL A 553 20.73 -9.20 5.51
CA VAL A 553 20.65 -10.54 6.12
C VAL A 553 19.94 -11.55 5.21
N PHE A 554 20.36 -12.80 5.29
CA PHE A 554 19.57 -13.96 4.90
C PHE A 554 18.85 -14.50 6.14
N ARG A 555 17.52 -14.57 6.09
CA ARG A 555 16.67 -14.89 7.24
C ARG A 555 15.59 -15.90 6.87
N GLU A 556 14.93 -16.44 7.88
CA GLU A 556 13.73 -17.26 7.64
C GLU A 556 12.63 -16.42 6.98
N GLY A 557 11.82 -17.08 6.14
CA GLY A 557 10.66 -16.47 5.53
C GLY A 557 9.54 -16.29 6.55
N ARG A 558 8.74 -15.24 6.37
CA ARG A 558 7.65 -14.87 7.26
C ARG A 558 6.33 -14.80 6.48
N PRO A 559 5.19 -15.22 7.06
CA PRO A 559 3.88 -15.05 6.41
C PRO A 559 3.61 -13.60 5.99
N GLU A 560 4.13 -12.65 6.75
CA GLU A 560 4.01 -11.21 6.48
C GLU A 560 4.88 -10.72 5.32
N ASP A 561 5.87 -11.49 4.84
CA ASP A 561 6.71 -11.07 3.72
C ASP A 561 5.91 -10.98 2.40
N TYR A 562 4.78 -11.69 2.30
CA TYR A 562 3.93 -11.77 1.10
C TYR A 562 4.72 -12.09 -0.19
N ILE A 563 5.83 -12.81 -0.05
CA ILE A 563 6.60 -13.29 -1.20
C ILE A 563 5.83 -14.46 -1.81
N THR A 564 5.64 -14.42 -3.13
CA THR A 564 5.18 -15.57 -3.91
C THR A 564 6.24 -16.08 -4.86
N LYS A 565 7.18 -15.23 -5.27
CA LYS A 565 8.29 -15.59 -6.18
C LYS A 565 9.44 -16.29 -5.48
N THR A 566 10.26 -16.99 -6.26
CA THR A 566 11.49 -17.65 -5.80
C THR A 566 12.62 -17.53 -6.81
N THR A 567 13.87 -17.58 -6.34
CA THR A 567 15.03 -17.86 -7.18
C THR A 567 15.06 -19.33 -7.65
N GLY A 568 14.31 -20.23 -7.00
CA GLY A 568 14.18 -21.64 -7.37
C GLY A 568 15.32 -22.53 -6.87
N TYR A 569 16.09 -22.07 -5.89
CA TYR A 569 17.15 -22.86 -5.25
C TYR A 569 17.35 -22.46 -3.79
N GLU A 570 18.10 -23.30 -3.08
CA GLU A 570 18.47 -23.10 -1.68
C GLU A 570 19.92 -22.61 -1.57
N LEU A 571 20.21 -21.80 -0.55
CA LEU A 571 21.58 -21.59 -0.10
C LEU A 571 21.99 -22.76 0.79
N PRO A 572 23.25 -23.24 0.71
CA PRO A 572 23.75 -24.31 1.57
C PRO A 572 24.01 -23.77 2.99
N ILE A 573 22.96 -23.31 3.66
CA ILE A 573 22.97 -22.70 4.99
C ILE A 573 21.83 -23.36 5.76
N ASP A 574 22.12 -23.96 6.91
CA ASP A 574 21.09 -24.61 7.72
C ASP A 574 20.14 -23.54 8.31
N GLY A 575 18.86 -23.89 8.43
CA GLY A 575 17.86 -23.03 9.04
C GLY A 575 18.20 -22.61 10.48
N VAL A 576 18.99 -23.41 11.21
CA VAL A 576 19.48 -23.05 12.55
C VAL A 576 20.48 -21.90 12.54
N GLU A 577 21.20 -21.70 11.43
CA GLU A 577 22.19 -20.63 11.27
C GLU A 577 21.56 -19.29 10.87
N LEU A 578 20.26 -19.28 10.54
CA LEU A 578 19.53 -18.07 10.20
C LEU A 578 19.14 -17.29 11.46
N PRO A 579 19.17 -15.94 11.45
CA PRO A 579 19.62 -15.11 10.34
C PRO A 579 21.15 -15.00 10.26
N ILE A 580 21.68 -14.96 9.04
CA ILE A 580 23.10 -14.75 8.76
C ILE A 580 23.30 -13.47 7.93
N LYS A 581 24.34 -12.69 8.23
CA LYS A 581 24.67 -11.48 7.46
C LYS A 581 25.09 -11.83 6.05
N LEU A 582 24.72 -11.00 5.06
CA LEU A 582 25.15 -11.21 3.67
C LEU A 582 26.68 -11.26 3.52
N SER A 583 27.40 -10.48 4.34
CA SER A 583 28.87 -10.48 4.39
C SER A 583 29.50 -11.83 4.73
N ASN A 584 28.75 -12.74 5.35
CA ASN A 584 29.24 -14.04 5.79
C ASN A 584 28.86 -15.18 4.84
N ILE A 585 27.95 -14.94 3.88
CA ILE A 585 27.43 -15.97 2.99
C ILE A 585 28.54 -16.59 2.13
N ASN A 586 29.45 -15.77 1.58
CA ASN A 586 30.54 -16.29 0.76
C ASN A 586 31.53 -17.15 1.55
N THR A 587 31.86 -16.75 2.78
CA THR A 587 32.69 -17.56 3.68
C THR A 587 32.04 -18.92 3.93
N HIS A 588 30.76 -18.93 4.28
CA HIS A 588 30.03 -20.16 4.56
C HIS A 588 29.92 -21.07 3.32
N MET A 589 29.60 -20.50 2.16
CA MET A 589 29.61 -21.25 0.90
C MET A 589 31.00 -21.80 0.56
N SER A 590 32.07 -21.08 0.89
CA SER A 590 33.44 -21.55 0.63
C SER A 590 33.84 -22.75 1.49
N ASP A 591 33.28 -22.87 2.70
CA ASP A 591 33.53 -23.99 3.59
C ASP A 591 32.76 -25.25 3.19
N ILE A 592 31.57 -25.09 2.59
CA ILE A 592 30.66 -26.21 2.28
C ILE A 592 30.77 -26.68 0.83
N ILE A 593 30.94 -25.77 -0.13
CA ILE A 593 30.95 -26.13 -1.56
C ILE A 593 32.34 -26.66 -1.94
N PRO A 594 32.46 -27.94 -2.35
CA PRO A 594 33.75 -28.49 -2.78
C PRO A 594 34.29 -27.73 -4.00
N ASN A 595 35.59 -27.44 -4.00
CA ASN A 595 36.25 -26.67 -5.06
C ASN A 595 35.71 -25.25 -5.26
N TYR A 596 35.06 -24.65 -4.25
CA TYR A 596 34.50 -23.29 -4.32
C TYR A 596 35.46 -22.28 -4.95
N GLN A 597 36.71 -22.23 -4.47
CA GLN A 597 37.70 -21.28 -4.98
C GLN A 597 37.99 -21.49 -6.47
N ARG A 598 38.14 -22.74 -6.92
CA ARG A 598 38.36 -23.05 -8.34
C ARG A 598 37.18 -22.59 -9.20
N TYR A 599 35.95 -22.81 -8.75
CA TYR A 599 34.77 -22.36 -9.48
C TYR A 599 34.66 -20.84 -9.49
N LYS A 600 35.00 -20.17 -8.38
CA LYS A 600 35.07 -18.71 -8.28
C LYS A 600 36.11 -18.15 -9.24
N ASP A 601 37.30 -18.72 -9.29
CA ASP A 601 38.38 -18.29 -10.20
C ASP A 601 38.00 -18.50 -11.67
N ASP A 602 37.40 -19.63 -12.02
CA ASP A 602 36.90 -19.93 -13.38
C ASP A 602 35.79 -18.94 -13.79
N LEU A 603 34.85 -18.64 -12.89
CA LEU A 603 33.82 -17.62 -13.11
C LEU A 603 34.39 -16.21 -13.26
N LEU A 604 35.33 -15.80 -12.41
CA LEU A 604 35.97 -14.49 -12.51
C LEU A 604 36.79 -14.35 -13.80
N THR A 605 37.43 -15.44 -14.23
CA THR A 605 38.12 -15.50 -15.53
C THR A 605 37.12 -15.29 -16.66
N PHE A 606 36.00 -15.99 -16.64
CA PHE A 606 34.92 -15.84 -17.62
C PHE A 606 34.37 -14.41 -17.67
N ILE A 607 34.05 -13.81 -16.53
CA ILE A 607 33.55 -12.42 -16.46
C ILE A 607 34.60 -11.44 -16.99
N THR A 608 35.87 -11.63 -16.63
CA THR A 608 36.99 -10.79 -17.10
C THR A 608 37.18 -10.91 -18.61
N GLN A 609 37.03 -12.10 -19.18
CA GLN A 609 37.13 -12.29 -20.63
C GLN A 609 35.95 -11.66 -21.39
N ILE A 610 34.72 -11.76 -20.87
CA ILE A 610 33.55 -11.17 -21.51
C ILE A 610 33.58 -9.64 -21.44
N ILE A 611 33.99 -9.08 -20.30
CA ILE A 611 34.07 -7.64 -20.06
C ILE A 611 35.51 -7.30 -19.63
N PRO A 612 36.43 -7.13 -20.59
CA PRO A 612 37.86 -6.97 -20.31
C PRO A 612 38.19 -5.63 -19.63
N ILE A 613 37.46 -4.56 -19.98
CA ILE A 613 37.65 -3.24 -19.40
C ILE A 613 37.10 -3.24 -17.97
N GLU A 614 37.98 -3.02 -16.98
CA GLU A 614 37.66 -3.12 -15.56
C GLU A 614 36.51 -2.19 -15.13
N GLU A 615 36.53 -0.93 -15.55
CA GLU A 615 35.48 0.03 -15.20
C GLU A 615 34.10 -0.40 -15.73
N VAL A 616 34.06 -0.88 -16.98
CA VAL A 616 32.84 -1.42 -17.60
C VAL A 616 32.39 -2.69 -16.90
N ARG A 617 33.34 -3.57 -16.54
CA ARG A 617 33.06 -4.81 -15.80
C ARG A 617 32.44 -4.52 -14.44
N ASN A 618 33.03 -3.62 -13.67
CA ASN A 618 32.52 -3.23 -12.35
C ASN A 618 31.12 -2.62 -12.47
N TYR A 619 30.90 -1.75 -13.45
CA TYR A 619 29.58 -1.19 -13.75
C TYR A 619 28.56 -2.27 -14.14
N SER A 620 28.89 -3.19 -15.03
CA SER A 620 27.98 -4.27 -15.46
C SER A 620 27.66 -5.25 -14.33
N MET A 621 28.64 -5.59 -13.50
CA MET A 621 28.43 -6.43 -12.30
C MET A 621 27.51 -5.74 -11.29
N ARG A 622 27.71 -4.44 -11.07
CA ARG A 622 26.84 -3.64 -10.20
C ARG A 622 25.43 -3.47 -10.78
N PHE A 623 25.29 -3.36 -12.09
CA PHE A 623 23.99 -3.38 -12.77
C PHE A 623 23.23 -4.69 -12.53
N ILE A 624 23.88 -5.85 -12.75
CA ILE A 624 23.25 -7.15 -12.50
C ILE A 624 22.89 -7.29 -11.00
N SER A 625 23.77 -6.86 -10.11
CA SER A 625 23.53 -6.88 -8.67
C SER A 625 22.36 -5.98 -8.24
N LYS A 626 22.23 -4.79 -8.83
CA LYS A 626 21.07 -3.90 -8.63
C LYS A 626 19.76 -4.58 -9.04
N CYS A 627 19.78 -5.57 -9.93
CA CYS A 627 18.62 -6.37 -10.30
C CYS A 627 18.22 -7.41 -9.22
N LEU A 628 18.90 -7.51 -8.08
CA LEU A 628 18.39 -8.23 -6.91
C LEU A 628 17.21 -7.49 -6.27
N SER A 629 17.23 -6.15 -6.32
CA SER A 629 16.18 -5.28 -5.78
C SER A 629 15.16 -4.89 -6.85
N GLY A 630 13.92 -4.62 -6.40
CA GLY A 630 12.82 -4.08 -7.20
C GLY A 630 12.90 -2.58 -7.47
N GLU A 631 13.87 -1.88 -6.89
CA GLU A 631 13.97 -0.43 -7.02
C GLU A 631 14.38 0.01 -8.42
N ASN A 632 13.68 0.99 -8.98
CA ASN A 632 13.97 1.55 -10.29
C ASN A 632 14.28 3.06 -10.20
N ARG A 633 15.30 3.40 -9.40
CA ARG A 633 15.70 4.80 -9.12
C ARG A 633 16.06 5.61 -10.37
N ASP A 634 16.62 4.93 -11.39
CA ASP A 634 17.24 5.59 -12.54
C ASP A 634 16.34 5.64 -13.79
N GLU A 635 15.17 4.99 -13.75
CA GLU A 635 14.24 4.85 -14.89
C GLU A 635 14.91 4.36 -16.19
N GLY A 636 15.98 3.58 -16.05
CA GLY A 636 16.92 3.27 -17.12
C GLY A 636 16.41 2.22 -18.12
N PHE A 637 16.76 2.44 -19.38
CA PHE A 637 16.68 1.53 -20.51
C PHE A 637 18.09 1.15 -20.94
N TYR A 638 18.49 -0.08 -20.64
CA TYR A 638 19.87 -0.52 -20.80
C TYR A 638 20.02 -1.29 -22.10
N ILE A 639 21.07 -1.03 -22.87
CA ILE A 639 21.32 -1.71 -24.14
C ILE A 639 22.70 -2.36 -24.10
N TRP A 640 22.77 -3.67 -24.31
CA TRP A 640 24.03 -4.41 -24.41
C TRP A 640 24.28 -4.85 -25.85
N THR A 641 25.30 -4.27 -26.49
CA THR A 641 25.61 -4.44 -27.92
C THR A 641 26.94 -5.17 -28.18
N GLY A 642 27.24 -5.50 -29.43
CA GLY A 642 28.51 -6.09 -29.88
C GLY A 642 28.35 -7.12 -31.01
N SER A 643 29.46 -7.56 -31.60
CA SER A 643 29.56 -8.29 -32.88
C SER A 643 29.12 -9.78 -32.92
N GLY A 644 28.28 -10.25 -31.99
CA GLY A 644 27.86 -11.65 -31.90
C GLY A 644 28.97 -12.63 -31.46
N GLY A 645 28.62 -13.57 -30.57
CA GLY A 645 29.63 -14.50 -30.00
C GLY A 645 30.54 -13.85 -28.95
N ASN A 646 30.07 -12.79 -28.28
CA ASN A 646 30.84 -11.96 -27.35
C ASN A 646 30.52 -12.28 -25.86
N GLY A 647 29.80 -13.38 -25.60
CA GLY A 647 29.49 -13.84 -24.23
C GLY A 647 28.27 -13.18 -23.56
N LYS A 648 27.71 -12.09 -24.10
CA LYS A 648 26.51 -11.37 -23.59
C LYS A 648 25.39 -12.32 -23.11
N SER A 649 24.93 -13.19 -24.02
CA SER A 649 23.80 -14.08 -23.74
C SER A 649 24.11 -15.08 -22.64
N LYS A 650 25.37 -15.50 -22.47
CA LYS A 650 25.78 -16.43 -21.42
C LYS A 650 25.86 -15.75 -20.05
N LEU A 651 26.28 -14.49 -20.00
CA LEU A 651 26.24 -13.70 -18.77
C LEU A 651 24.79 -13.44 -18.31
N ILE A 652 23.89 -13.11 -19.24
CA ILE A 652 22.47 -12.93 -18.93
C ILE A 652 21.77 -14.24 -18.57
N GLU A 653 22.10 -15.35 -19.23
CA GLU A 653 21.63 -16.68 -18.83
C GLU A 653 22.05 -17.00 -17.38
N LEU A 654 23.29 -16.67 -16.98
CA LEU A 654 23.74 -16.82 -15.61
C LEU A 654 22.95 -15.93 -14.62
N ALA A 655 22.70 -14.67 -14.98
CA ALA A 655 21.90 -13.76 -14.17
C ALA A 655 20.44 -14.25 -14.02
N GLN A 656 19.84 -14.76 -15.09
CA GLN A 656 18.49 -15.35 -15.07
C GLN A 656 18.45 -16.63 -14.21
N LEU A 657 19.49 -17.47 -14.25
CA LEU A 657 19.62 -18.63 -13.37
C LEU A 657 19.67 -18.23 -11.88
N VAL A 658 20.33 -17.11 -11.56
CA VAL A 658 20.39 -16.58 -10.20
C VAL A 658 19.06 -15.97 -9.75
N LEU A 659 18.39 -15.22 -10.63
CA LEU A 659 17.13 -14.53 -10.30
C LEU A 659 15.91 -15.46 -10.33
N GLY A 660 15.94 -16.57 -11.07
CA GLY A 660 14.82 -17.51 -11.15
C GLY A 660 13.52 -16.83 -11.62
N GLU A 661 12.45 -16.94 -10.84
CA GLU A 661 11.14 -16.34 -11.15
C GLU A 661 11.14 -14.79 -11.08
N TYR A 662 12.23 -14.18 -10.63
CA TYR A 662 12.43 -12.73 -10.64
C TYR A 662 13.01 -12.20 -11.95
N ALA A 663 13.25 -13.04 -12.95
CA ALA A 663 13.65 -12.61 -14.28
C ALA A 663 12.70 -13.15 -15.35
N CYS A 664 12.44 -12.37 -16.40
CA CYS A 664 11.69 -12.86 -17.56
C CYS A 664 12.13 -12.24 -18.89
N GLY A 665 11.80 -12.92 -19.98
CA GLY A 665 11.92 -12.35 -21.33
C GLY A 665 10.67 -11.57 -21.72
N LEU A 666 10.85 -10.46 -22.43
CA LEU A 666 9.79 -9.69 -23.07
C LEU A 666 10.03 -9.63 -24.59
N PRO A 667 8.98 -9.70 -25.43
CA PRO A 667 9.14 -9.52 -26.86
C PRO A 667 9.48 -8.05 -27.17
N VAL A 668 10.45 -7.84 -28.06
CA VAL A 668 10.92 -6.50 -28.48
C VAL A 668 9.80 -5.68 -29.15
N SER A 669 8.83 -6.37 -29.76
CA SER A 669 7.63 -5.78 -30.36
C SER A 669 6.82 -4.92 -29.38
N LEU A 670 6.93 -5.13 -28.06
CA LEU A 670 6.29 -4.24 -27.07
C LEU A 670 6.78 -2.80 -27.13
N ILE A 671 8.03 -2.59 -27.53
CA ILE A 671 8.63 -1.26 -27.65
C ILE A 671 8.94 -0.86 -29.09
N THR A 672 8.77 -1.72 -30.09
CA THR A 672 8.95 -1.35 -31.51
C THR A 672 7.63 -1.19 -32.27
N SER A 673 6.53 -1.78 -31.77
CA SER A 673 5.21 -1.67 -32.40
C SER A 673 4.39 -0.45 -31.93
N LYS A 674 3.26 -0.22 -32.61
CA LYS A 674 2.25 0.75 -32.17
C LYS A 674 1.54 0.23 -30.92
N ARG A 675 1.13 1.16 -30.04
CA ARG A 675 0.35 0.83 -28.83
C ARG A 675 -0.84 -0.07 -29.19
N ALA A 676 -0.95 -1.19 -28.47
CA ALA A 676 -2.11 -2.05 -28.56
C ALA A 676 -3.38 -1.28 -28.15
N SER A 677 -4.54 -1.72 -28.63
CA SER A 677 -5.81 -1.08 -28.27
C SER A 677 -6.05 -1.20 -26.75
N SER A 678 -6.68 -0.18 -26.15
CA SER A 678 -6.90 -0.10 -24.70
C SER A 678 -7.69 -1.28 -24.11
N ASN A 679 -8.41 -2.05 -24.93
CA ASN A 679 -9.20 -3.22 -24.51
C ASN A 679 -8.49 -4.56 -24.73
N SER A 680 -7.31 -4.57 -25.35
CA SER A 680 -6.56 -5.80 -25.64
C SER A 680 -5.97 -6.43 -24.39
N ALA A 681 -5.87 -7.76 -24.38
CA ALA A 681 -5.16 -8.49 -23.32
C ALA A 681 -3.64 -8.35 -23.53
N THR A 682 -2.91 -8.20 -22.42
CA THR A 682 -1.45 -8.04 -22.36
C THR A 682 -0.85 -9.02 -21.34
N PRO A 683 -0.97 -10.34 -21.56
CA PRO A 683 -0.47 -11.35 -20.62
C PRO A 683 1.04 -11.28 -20.42
N GLU A 684 1.81 -10.84 -21.42
CA GLU A 684 3.25 -10.61 -21.34
C GLU A 684 3.60 -9.48 -20.36
N MET A 685 2.69 -8.51 -20.18
CA MET A 685 2.87 -7.44 -19.19
C MET A 685 2.44 -7.89 -17.80
N GLU A 686 1.35 -8.66 -17.66
CA GLU A 686 0.87 -9.17 -16.37
C GLU A 686 1.96 -9.95 -15.63
N ARG A 687 2.69 -10.81 -16.36
CA ARG A 687 3.81 -11.61 -15.80
C ARG A 687 4.99 -10.78 -15.30
N THR A 688 5.08 -9.49 -15.64
CA THR A 688 6.18 -8.61 -15.18
C THR A 688 5.98 -8.09 -13.75
N LYS A 689 4.81 -8.31 -13.15
CA LYS A 689 4.56 -7.98 -11.75
C LYS A 689 5.56 -8.71 -10.84
N GLY A 690 6.28 -7.96 -10.01
CA GLY A 690 7.30 -8.48 -9.08
C GLY A 690 8.60 -8.95 -9.73
N ILE A 691 8.77 -8.79 -11.06
CA ILE A 691 10.01 -9.14 -11.78
C ILE A 691 11.07 -8.05 -11.53
N ARG A 692 12.35 -8.44 -11.49
CA ARG A 692 13.51 -7.56 -11.23
C ARG A 692 14.41 -7.34 -12.46
N LEU A 693 14.43 -8.30 -13.39
CA LEU A 693 15.13 -8.18 -14.66
C LEU A 693 14.23 -8.60 -15.81
N THR A 694 14.04 -7.71 -16.78
CA THR A 694 13.37 -8.05 -18.05
C THR A 694 14.37 -7.94 -19.19
N VAL A 695 14.40 -8.96 -20.06
CA VAL A 695 15.34 -9.03 -21.19
C VAL A 695 14.56 -9.07 -22.49
N MET A 696 14.88 -8.15 -23.40
CA MET A 696 14.44 -8.13 -24.79
C MET A 696 15.63 -8.49 -25.66
N GLN A 697 15.41 -9.22 -26.74
CA GLN A 697 16.48 -9.68 -27.63
C GLN A 697 16.13 -9.35 -29.08
N GLU A 698 17.14 -8.90 -29.82
CA GLU A 698 17.18 -8.86 -31.29
C GLU A 698 16.03 -8.06 -31.91
N PRO A 699 16.01 -6.71 -31.79
CA PRO A 699 15.18 -5.88 -32.66
C PRO A 699 15.60 -6.07 -34.13
N GLU A 700 14.66 -5.97 -35.06
CA GLU A 700 15.01 -5.90 -36.48
C GLU A 700 15.80 -4.60 -36.75
N ALA A 701 16.76 -4.63 -37.68
CA ALA A 701 17.73 -3.54 -37.87
C ALA A 701 17.08 -2.20 -38.26
N ASP A 702 15.88 -2.24 -38.85
CA ASP A 702 15.10 -1.07 -39.30
C ASP A 702 13.97 -0.67 -38.33
N GLU A 703 13.83 -1.34 -37.18
CA GLU A 703 12.80 -1.02 -36.20
C GLU A 703 13.12 0.26 -35.40
N ASN A 704 12.07 1.07 -35.17
CA ASN A 704 12.14 2.26 -34.34
C ASN A 704 11.64 1.96 -32.93
N ILE A 705 12.35 2.46 -31.92
CA ILE A 705 11.86 2.39 -30.53
C ILE A 705 10.73 3.42 -30.33
N ASN A 706 9.59 2.92 -29.84
CA ASN A 706 8.47 3.70 -29.36
C ASN A 706 8.81 4.35 -28.01
N ILE A 707 9.27 5.60 -28.07
CA ILE A 707 9.71 6.38 -26.91
C ILE A 707 8.65 6.47 -25.82
N GLY A 708 7.37 6.59 -26.20
CA GLY A 708 6.27 6.69 -25.25
C GLY A 708 6.08 5.40 -24.45
N LEU A 709 6.16 4.24 -25.10
CA LEU A 709 6.08 2.94 -24.42
C LEU A 709 7.35 2.66 -23.62
N MET A 710 8.53 2.93 -24.17
CA MET A 710 9.79 2.76 -23.44
C MET A 710 9.78 3.55 -22.13
N LYS A 711 9.40 4.84 -22.15
CA LYS A 711 9.30 5.67 -20.94
C LYS A 711 8.26 5.17 -19.94
N GLU A 712 7.16 4.57 -20.41
CA GLU A 712 6.13 3.97 -19.57
C GLU A 712 6.62 2.69 -18.90
N LEU A 713 7.36 1.85 -19.63
CA LEU A 713 7.90 0.57 -19.13
C LEU A 713 9.12 0.75 -18.22
N THR A 714 9.93 1.79 -18.42
CA THR A 714 11.07 2.09 -17.55
C THR A 714 10.75 3.13 -16.48
N GLY A 715 9.57 3.74 -16.50
CA GLY A 715 9.16 4.73 -15.51
C GLY A 715 8.78 4.13 -14.16
N ASN A 716 8.45 5.01 -13.21
CA ASN A 716 7.92 4.66 -11.89
C ASN A 716 6.40 4.87 -11.78
N ASP A 717 5.73 5.06 -12.92
CA ASP A 717 4.28 5.17 -12.99
C ASP A 717 3.61 3.79 -12.97
N LYS A 718 2.34 3.74 -12.55
CA LYS A 718 1.55 2.50 -12.61
C LYS A 718 1.27 2.14 -14.07
N ILE A 719 1.55 0.89 -14.42
CA ILE A 719 1.11 0.30 -15.69
C ILE A 719 -0.12 -0.58 -15.46
N ILE A 720 -0.99 -0.62 -16.47
CA ILE A 720 -2.17 -1.50 -16.49
C ILE A 720 -1.84 -2.70 -17.37
N ALA A 721 -1.99 -3.91 -16.81
CA ALA A 721 -1.85 -5.15 -17.56
C ALA A 721 -3.12 -5.98 -17.43
N ARG A 722 -3.54 -6.62 -18.52
CA ARG A 722 -4.73 -7.49 -18.52
C ARG A 722 -4.37 -8.90 -18.94
N GLY A 723 -4.44 -9.83 -17.99
CA GLY A 723 -4.29 -11.25 -18.27
C GLY A 723 -5.40 -11.82 -19.16
N LEU A 724 -5.13 -12.98 -19.78
CA LEU A 724 -6.17 -13.74 -20.46
C LEU A 724 -7.22 -14.21 -19.45
N TYR A 725 -8.49 -13.89 -19.71
CA TYR A 725 -9.64 -14.23 -18.86
C TYR A 725 -9.56 -13.71 -17.41
N LYS A 726 -8.77 -12.65 -17.18
CA LYS A 726 -8.63 -12.01 -15.88
C LYS A 726 -9.01 -10.53 -15.96
N GLU A 727 -9.37 -9.98 -14.81
CA GLU A 727 -9.53 -8.54 -14.64
C GLU A 727 -8.17 -7.82 -14.78
N PRO A 728 -8.14 -6.58 -15.30
CA PRO A 728 -6.91 -5.80 -15.37
C PRO A 728 -6.30 -5.58 -13.97
N VAL A 729 -4.98 -5.65 -13.89
CA VAL A 729 -4.20 -5.34 -12.70
C VAL A 729 -3.33 -4.12 -12.94
N GLU A 730 -3.24 -3.27 -11.93
CA GLU A 730 -2.34 -2.10 -11.93
C GLU A 730 -1.17 -2.34 -10.99
N PHE A 731 0.05 -2.10 -11.46
CA PHE A 731 1.25 -2.18 -10.63
C PHE A 731 2.35 -1.25 -11.17
N VAL A 732 3.29 -0.88 -10.30
CA VAL A 732 4.50 -0.13 -10.70
C VAL A 732 5.55 -1.13 -11.18
N PRO A 733 6.20 -0.92 -12.35
CA PRO A 733 7.32 -1.76 -12.79
C PRO A 733 8.43 -1.84 -11.72
N GLN A 734 8.90 -3.07 -11.44
CA GLN A 734 9.96 -3.32 -10.46
C GLN A 734 11.24 -3.88 -11.11
N TYR A 735 11.28 -3.88 -12.44
CA TYR A 735 12.35 -4.49 -13.22
C TYR A 735 13.26 -3.45 -13.86
N LYS A 736 14.49 -3.87 -14.16
CA LYS A 736 15.38 -3.16 -15.08
C LYS A 736 15.17 -3.74 -16.47
N LEU A 737 14.90 -2.87 -17.44
CA LEU A 737 14.64 -3.27 -18.82
C LEU A 737 15.94 -3.28 -19.62
N LEU A 738 16.37 -4.48 -20.02
CA LEU A 738 17.60 -4.71 -20.78
C LEU A 738 17.28 -5.16 -22.21
N LEU A 739 17.80 -4.44 -23.19
CA LEU A 739 17.79 -4.82 -24.60
C LEU A 739 19.15 -5.40 -24.98
N MET A 740 19.15 -6.61 -25.56
CA MET A 740 20.32 -7.23 -26.16
C MET A 740 20.21 -7.16 -27.68
N CYS A 741 21.21 -6.59 -28.34
CA CYS A 741 21.25 -6.51 -29.79
C CYS A 741 22.69 -6.59 -30.32
N ASN A 742 22.83 -6.74 -31.64
CA ASN A 742 24.11 -6.56 -32.33
C ASN A 742 24.12 -5.19 -33.02
N ASP A 743 23.03 -4.87 -33.71
CA ASP A 743 22.78 -3.56 -34.31
C ASP A 743 21.89 -2.74 -33.37
N LEU A 744 22.26 -1.46 -33.18
CA LEU A 744 21.50 -0.57 -32.31
C LEU A 744 20.25 -0.07 -33.05
N PRO A 745 19.05 -0.19 -32.47
CA PRO A 745 17.82 0.24 -33.14
C PRO A 745 17.75 1.77 -33.27
N ASN A 746 16.89 2.31 -34.13
CA ASN A 746 16.75 3.76 -34.26
C ASN A 746 15.93 4.36 -33.10
N ILE A 747 16.40 5.48 -32.55
CA ILE A 747 15.74 6.29 -31.51
C ILE A 747 15.23 7.58 -32.17
N PRO A 748 13.94 7.66 -32.52
CA PRO A 748 13.42 8.77 -33.34
C PRO A 748 13.42 10.14 -32.64
N SER A 749 13.75 10.22 -31.34
CA SER A 749 13.77 11.46 -30.55
C SER A 749 15.18 11.85 -30.11
N ASN A 750 15.52 13.13 -30.25
CA ASN A 750 16.77 13.71 -29.73
C ASN A 750 16.58 14.49 -28.41
N ASP A 751 15.48 14.25 -27.68
CA ASP A 751 15.22 14.93 -26.39
C ASP A 751 16.08 14.37 -25.25
N ASP A 752 16.61 15.26 -24.41
CA ASP A 752 17.46 14.90 -23.26
C ASP A 752 16.72 13.99 -22.27
N GLY A 753 15.39 14.12 -22.16
CA GLY A 753 14.56 13.27 -21.31
C GLY A 753 14.54 11.79 -21.74
N THR A 754 14.72 11.51 -23.03
CA THR A 754 14.90 10.15 -23.55
C THR A 754 16.33 9.70 -23.28
N TRP A 755 17.32 10.47 -23.74
CA TRP A 755 18.73 10.06 -23.69
C TRP A 755 19.30 9.91 -22.29
N ARG A 756 18.77 10.62 -21.28
CA ARG A 756 19.16 10.41 -19.87
C ARG A 756 18.78 9.03 -19.31
N ARG A 757 17.89 8.29 -19.98
CA ARG A 757 17.47 6.94 -19.58
C ARG A 757 18.29 5.86 -20.29
N LEU A 758 19.02 6.19 -21.35
CA LEU A 758 19.72 5.18 -22.15
C LEU A 758 21.16 5.00 -21.68
N GLU A 759 21.56 3.74 -21.50
CA GLU A 759 22.94 3.36 -21.19
C GLU A 759 23.37 2.21 -22.11
N VAL A 760 24.38 2.44 -22.95
CA VAL A 760 24.84 1.48 -23.96
C VAL A 760 26.17 0.87 -23.54
N VAL A 761 26.17 -0.43 -23.26
CA VAL A 761 27.37 -1.22 -22.95
C VAL A 761 27.82 -1.97 -24.19
N ASP A 762 29.05 -1.73 -24.62
CA ASP A 762 29.66 -2.41 -25.76
C ASP A 762 30.49 -3.61 -25.29
N PHE A 763 30.11 -4.82 -25.72
CA PHE A 763 30.86 -6.04 -25.43
C PHE A 763 31.88 -6.27 -26.54
N ILE A 764 33.12 -5.86 -26.28
CA ILE A 764 34.21 -5.85 -27.26
C ILE A 764 34.93 -7.19 -27.45
N ALA A 765 34.74 -8.14 -26.53
CA ALA A 765 35.40 -9.46 -26.59
C ALA A 765 34.80 -10.36 -27.66
N LYS A 766 35.58 -11.30 -28.22
CA LYS A 766 35.10 -12.26 -29.23
C LYS A 766 35.52 -13.69 -28.90
N PHE A 767 34.57 -14.63 -28.91
CA PHE A 767 34.82 -16.05 -28.62
C PHE A 767 34.76 -16.92 -29.89
N VAL A 768 35.91 -17.43 -30.32
CA VAL A 768 36.09 -18.14 -31.60
C VAL A 768 36.15 -19.66 -31.46
N GLY A 769 35.68 -20.38 -32.48
CA GLY A 769 35.76 -21.84 -32.59
C GLY A 769 37.15 -22.34 -32.96
N GLU A 770 37.33 -23.66 -32.99
CA GLU A 770 38.62 -24.32 -33.28
C GLU A 770 39.18 -23.93 -34.65
N GLU A 771 38.29 -23.70 -35.61
CA GLU A 771 38.58 -23.24 -36.96
C GLU A 771 39.30 -21.88 -37.02
N ASP A 772 39.19 -21.07 -35.96
CA ASP A 772 39.67 -19.69 -35.91
C ASP A 772 40.69 -19.47 -34.77
N TYR A 773 41.29 -20.53 -34.19
CA TYR A 773 42.26 -20.40 -33.09
C TYR A 773 43.55 -19.68 -33.47
N ASN A 774 43.88 -19.59 -34.76
CA ASN A 774 44.96 -18.75 -35.26
C ASN A 774 44.70 -17.24 -35.08
N LYS A 775 43.45 -16.83 -34.78
CA LYS A 775 43.05 -15.44 -34.53
C LYS A 775 43.04 -15.08 -33.04
N LEU A 776 43.40 -16.01 -32.15
CA LEU A 776 43.46 -15.73 -30.70
C LEU A 776 44.48 -14.61 -30.42
N ASP A 777 44.05 -13.61 -29.67
CA ASP A 777 44.83 -12.42 -29.37
C ASP A 777 44.24 -11.72 -28.15
N ASP A 778 44.92 -11.86 -27.00
CA ASP A 778 44.50 -11.24 -25.74
C ASP A 778 44.48 -9.71 -25.83
N SER A 779 45.36 -9.10 -26.64
CA SER A 779 45.40 -7.65 -26.84
C SER A 779 44.19 -7.12 -27.61
N ARG A 780 43.54 -8.01 -28.39
CA ARG A 780 42.29 -7.74 -29.11
C ARG A 780 41.07 -8.41 -28.45
N HIS A 781 41.25 -9.00 -27.27
CA HIS A 781 40.21 -9.69 -26.52
C HIS A 781 39.53 -10.82 -27.31
N ILE A 782 40.31 -11.57 -28.10
CA ILE A 782 39.85 -12.71 -28.88
C ILE A 782 40.23 -13.99 -28.15
N TYR A 783 39.23 -14.66 -27.57
CA TYR A 783 39.40 -15.83 -26.71
C TYR A 783 38.83 -17.11 -27.33
N LYS A 784 39.27 -18.24 -26.80
CA LYS A 784 38.75 -19.56 -27.19
C LYS A 784 37.31 -19.72 -26.68
N ARG A 785 36.40 -20.19 -27.55
CA ARG A 785 35.04 -20.57 -27.15
C ARG A 785 35.08 -21.81 -26.25
N ASP A 786 34.45 -21.69 -25.09
CA ASP A 786 34.27 -22.79 -24.15
C ASP A 786 33.03 -23.62 -24.53
N LYS A 787 33.21 -24.91 -24.81
CA LYS A 787 32.13 -25.84 -25.17
C LYS A 787 31.41 -26.41 -23.92
N GLU A 788 32.00 -26.26 -22.74
CA GLU A 788 31.47 -26.78 -21.47
C GLU A 788 30.58 -25.76 -20.73
N MET A 789 30.35 -24.58 -21.32
CA MET A 789 29.55 -23.50 -20.74
C MET A 789 28.21 -23.97 -20.18
N ARG A 790 27.50 -24.88 -20.88
CA ARG A 790 26.21 -25.42 -20.43
C ARG A 790 26.32 -26.13 -19.06
N ASN A 791 27.46 -26.74 -18.77
CA ASN A 791 27.72 -27.43 -17.51
C ASN A 791 28.26 -26.46 -16.44
N LYS A 792 29.04 -25.46 -16.85
CA LYS A 792 29.64 -24.45 -15.95
C LYS A 792 28.60 -23.49 -15.36
N LEU A 793 27.63 -23.02 -16.16
CA LEU A 793 26.64 -22.04 -15.69
C LEU A 793 25.86 -22.49 -14.44
N PRO A 794 25.28 -23.71 -14.38
CA PRO A 794 24.64 -24.19 -13.14
C PRO A 794 25.60 -24.31 -11.95
N ALA A 795 26.85 -24.69 -12.19
CA ALA A 795 27.88 -24.81 -11.14
C ALA A 795 28.28 -23.45 -10.57
N TRP A 796 28.31 -22.42 -11.40
CA TRP A 796 28.65 -21.05 -10.99
C TRP A 796 27.50 -20.30 -10.34
N LYS A 797 26.25 -20.75 -10.49
CA LYS A 797 25.04 -20.04 -10.04
C LYS A 797 25.13 -19.50 -8.60
N LEU A 798 25.44 -20.36 -7.63
CA LEU A 798 25.51 -19.95 -6.22
C LEU A 798 26.67 -18.99 -5.94
N ILE A 799 27.82 -19.23 -6.59
CA ILE A 799 29.02 -18.39 -6.43
C ILE A 799 28.77 -17.01 -7.05
N PHE A 800 28.14 -16.96 -8.22
CA PHE A 800 27.75 -15.71 -8.87
C PHE A 800 26.75 -14.95 -8.01
N PHE A 801 25.74 -15.62 -7.44
CA PHE A 801 24.82 -14.99 -6.51
C PHE A 801 25.55 -14.37 -5.30
N GLY A 802 26.50 -15.10 -4.73
CA GLY A 802 27.38 -14.60 -3.67
C GLY A 802 28.18 -13.35 -4.05
N ILE A 803 28.73 -13.30 -5.27
CA ILE A 803 29.41 -12.11 -5.81
C ILE A 803 28.42 -10.95 -5.98
N LEU A 804 27.21 -11.22 -6.48
CA LEU A 804 26.19 -10.18 -6.65
C LEU A 804 25.72 -9.60 -5.31
N LEU A 805 25.68 -10.39 -4.23
CA LEU A 805 25.37 -9.88 -2.89
C LEU A 805 26.48 -8.95 -2.35
N GLU A 806 27.75 -9.26 -2.63
CA GLU A 806 28.87 -8.35 -2.32
C GLU A 806 28.77 -7.04 -3.12
N GLU A 807 28.49 -7.13 -4.41
CA GLU A 807 28.26 -5.94 -5.24
C GLU A 807 27.01 -5.16 -4.82
N TRP A 808 26.00 -5.82 -4.23
CA TRP A 808 24.79 -5.15 -3.75
C TRP A 808 25.11 -4.29 -2.54
N MET A 809 25.86 -4.81 -1.58
CA MET A 809 26.30 -4.04 -0.41
C MET A 809 27.12 -2.81 -0.82
N LYS A 810 27.95 -2.92 -1.87
CA LYS A 810 28.65 -1.75 -2.44
C LYS A 810 27.68 -0.77 -3.10
N TYR A 811 26.72 -1.28 -3.88
CA TYR A 811 25.71 -0.45 -4.54
C TYR A 811 24.81 0.30 -3.55
N ASP A 812 24.41 -0.34 -2.46
CA ASP A 812 23.52 0.26 -1.46
C ASP A 812 24.18 1.44 -0.72
N VAL A 813 25.52 1.41 -0.58
CA VAL A 813 26.30 2.50 0.02
C VAL A 813 26.73 3.55 -1.00
N ASP A 814 27.35 3.13 -2.10
CA ASP A 814 28.06 4.01 -3.04
C ASP A 814 27.22 4.38 -4.27
N GLY A 815 26.11 3.69 -4.50
CA GLY A 815 25.35 3.77 -5.74
C GLY A 815 26.10 3.18 -6.95
N ILE A 816 25.68 3.61 -8.14
CA ILE A 816 26.29 3.24 -9.42
C ILE A 816 26.71 4.49 -10.17
N THR A 817 27.94 4.48 -10.71
CA THR A 817 28.46 5.54 -11.57
C THR A 817 28.69 4.97 -12.96
N VAL A 818 28.20 5.67 -13.98
CA VAL A 818 28.36 5.26 -15.38
C VAL A 818 29.79 5.56 -15.84
N PRO A 819 30.55 4.57 -16.32
CA PRO A 819 31.95 4.77 -16.68
C PRO A 819 32.11 5.51 -18.02
N PRO A 820 33.26 6.16 -18.28
CA PRO A 820 33.48 6.96 -19.48
C PRO A 820 33.21 6.22 -20.78
N GLN A 821 33.55 4.94 -20.86
CA GLN A 821 33.39 4.13 -22.07
C GLN A 821 31.90 3.90 -22.41
N VAL A 822 31.05 3.71 -21.39
CA VAL A 822 29.59 3.60 -21.57
C VAL A 822 29.02 4.95 -21.97
N ASN A 823 29.43 6.05 -21.31
CA ASN A 823 29.01 7.40 -21.70
C ASN A 823 29.40 7.74 -23.15
N SER A 824 30.63 7.43 -23.54
CA SER A 824 31.13 7.63 -24.91
C SER A 824 30.34 6.81 -25.92
N LYS A 825 30.03 5.54 -25.62
CA LYS A 825 29.23 4.70 -26.52
C LYS A 825 27.79 5.19 -26.64
N THR A 826 27.15 5.54 -25.54
CA THR A 826 25.81 6.16 -25.53
C THR A 826 25.80 7.47 -26.31
N LYS A 827 26.85 8.30 -26.18
CA LYS A 827 26.98 9.56 -26.94
C LYS A 827 27.18 9.30 -28.44
N SER A 828 28.00 8.33 -28.83
CA SER A 828 28.14 7.91 -30.24
C SER A 828 26.79 7.50 -30.80
N TYR A 829 26.07 6.64 -30.07
CA TYR A 829 24.74 6.21 -30.47
C TYR A 829 23.75 7.38 -30.59
N ARG A 830 23.79 8.35 -29.67
CA ARG A 830 22.99 9.59 -29.78
C ARG A 830 23.32 10.38 -31.04
N ASN A 831 24.61 10.58 -31.32
CA ASN A 831 25.06 11.33 -32.49
C ASN A 831 24.68 10.63 -33.80
N GLU A 832 24.77 9.29 -33.85
CA GLU A 832 24.32 8.47 -34.99
C GLU A 832 22.82 8.64 -35.27
N ASN A 833 22.02 8.98 -34.25
CA ASN A 833 20.58 9.25 -34.36
C ASN A 833 20.26 10.74 -34.57
N ASP A 834 21.24 11.63 -34.47
CA ASP A 834 21.10 13.09 -34.67
C ASP A 834 21.48 13.50 -36.09
N ASN A 835 20.66 13.10 -37.05
CA ASN A 835 20.91 13.35 -38.48
C ASN A 835 21.06 14.85 -38.80
N VAL A 836 20.34 15.72 -38.11
CA VAL A 836 20.41 17.18 -38.32
C VAL A 836 21.70 17.73 -37.73
N GLY A 837 22.06 17.34 -36.51
CA GLY A 837 23.35 17.73 -35.91
C GLY A 837 24.55 17.25 -36.73
N ARG A 838 24.48 16.01 -37.25
CA ARG A 838 25.53 15.46 -38.11
C ARG A 838 25.68 16.24 -39.41
N TRP A 839 24.58 16.51 -40.10
CA TRP A 839 24.58 17.37 -41.28
C TRP A 839 25.14 18.77 -40.98
N ILE A 840 24.71 19.43 -39.90
CA ILE A 840 25.27 20.74 -39.51
C ILE A 840 26.78 20.66 -39.31
N SER A 841 27.28 19.59 -38.68
CA SER A 841 28.72 19.45 -38.43
C SER A 841 29.55 19.10 -39.66
N GLU A 842 28.94 18.46 -40.67
CA GLU A 842 29.62 17.98 -41.87
C GLU A 842 29.52 18.95 -43.04
N ALA A 843 28.40 19.67 -43.16
CA ALA A 843 28.04 20.45 -44.34
C ALA A 843 27.73 21.93 -44.03
N CYS A 844 27.84 22.39 -42.78
CA CYS A 844 27.55 23.78 -42.43
C CYS A 844 28.60 24.44 -41.54
N GLU A 845 28.66 25.77 -41.63
CA GLU A 845 29.41 26.63 -40.72
C GLU A 845 28.48 27.66 -40.05
N GLU A 846 28.79 28.03 -38.79
CA GLU A 846 28.08 29.12 -38.12
C GLU A 846 28.44 30.47 -38.73
N ALA A 847 27.41 31.27 -39.05
CA ALA A 847 27.59 32.58 -39.66
C ALA A 847 26.84 33.69 -38.90
N SER A 848 27.47 34.86 -38.82
CA SER A 848 26.91 36.02 -38.13
C SER A 848 25.70 36.62 -38.88
N ASN A 849 24.91 37.43 -38.18
CA ASN A 849 23.80 38.16 -38.81
C ASN A 849 24.31 39.11 -39.90
N GLU A 850 23.51 39.25 -40.96
CA GLU A 850 23.72 40.19 -42.05
C GLU A 850 22.75 41.38 -41.93
N VAL A 851 23.20 42.57 -42.31
CA VAL A 851 22.34 43.76 -42.35
C VAL A 851 21.76 43.93 -43.75
N VAL A 852 20.45 43.69 -43.88
CA VAL A 852 19.72 43.85 -45.15
C VAL A 852 18.59 44.84 -44.94
N ASP A 853 18.61 45.94 -45.70
CA ASP A 853 17.65 47.06 -45.59
C ASP A 853 17.58 47.68 -44.18
N GLY A 854 18.71 47.74 -43.47
CA GLY A 854 18.80 48.29 -42.12
C GLY A 854 18.26 47.37 -41.02
N ILE A 855 17.96 46.11 -41.33
CA ILE A 855 17.48 45.09 -40.39
C ILE A 855 18.51 43.97 -40.32
N GLU A 856 18.95 43.61 -39.11
CA GLU A 856 19.78 42.41 -38.88
C GLU A 856 18.96 41.15 -39.15
N LYS A 857 19.50 40.24 -39.96
CA LYS A 857 18.87 38.98 -40.34
C LYS A 857 19.89 37.86 -40.28
N ALA A 858 19.46 36.68 -39.86
CA ALA A 858 20.26 35.48 -39.99
C ALA A 858 20.47 35.17 -41.50
N PRO A 859 21.68 34.73 -41.90
CA PRO A 859 22.13 34.71 -43.28
C PRO A 859 21.29 33.79 -44.18
N THR A 860 20.90 32.61 -43.71
CA THR A 860 20.32 31.58 -44.59
C THR A 860 18.86 31.29 -44.29
N SER A 861 18.05 31.07 -45.32
CA SER A 861 16.64 30.73 -45.14
C SER A 861 16.43 29.25 -44.84
N PHE A 862 15.33 28.92 -44.17
CA PHE A 862 14.94 27.52 -43.95
C PHE A 862 14.85 26.70 -45.25
N SER A 863 14.41 27.32 -46.35
CA SER A 863 14.22 26.60 -47.62
C SER A 863 15.57 26.12 -48.16
N ASP A 864 16.58 26.99 -48.13
CA ASP A 864 17.91 26.71 -48.68
C ASP A 864 18.61 25.62 -47.84
N LEU A 865 18.55 25.73 -46.50
CA LEU A 865 19.08 24.70 -45.60
C LEU A 865 18.35 23.35 -45.74
N TYR A 866 17.04 23.37 -46.02
CA TYR A 866 16.29 22.12 -46.19
C TYR A 866 16.60 21.42 -47.51
N GLU A 867 16.86 22.17 -48.58
CA GLU A 867 17.24 21.61 -49.87
C GLU A 867 18.56 20.84 -49.75
N ASP A 868 19.58 21.48 -49.18
CA ASP A 868 20.87 20.85 -48.93
C ASP A 868 20.77 19.64 -47.99
N PHE A 869 20.06 19.77 -46.87
CA PHE A 869 19.83 18.65 -45.95
C PHE A 869 19.07 17.48 -46.61
N ASP A 870 18.13 17.75 -47.51
CA ASP A 870 17.38 16.71 -48.22
C ASP A 870 18.28 15.91 -49.16
N ASP A 871 19.25 16.58 -49.80
CA ASP A 871 20.22 15.94 -50.68
C ASP A 871 21.27 15.16 -49.89
N TRP A 872 21.88 15.77 -48.86
CA TRP A 872 22.75 15.06 -47.92
C TRP A 872 22.05 13.84 -47.30
N SER A 873 20.76 13.95 -46.96
CA SER A 873 19.98 12.84 -46.42
C SER A 873 19.85 11.69 -47.43
N LYS A 874 19.60 11.98 -48.72
CA LYS A 874 19.51 10.95 -49.77
C LYS A 874 20.83 10.23 -49.99
N GLU A 875 21.93 10.97 -50.03
CA GLU A 875 23.28 10.41 -50.18
C GLU A 875 23.64 9.47 -49.02
N ASN A 876 23.16 9.78 -47.82
CA ASN A 876 23.35 8.97 -46.62
C ASN A 876 22.28 7.89 -46.42
N GLY A 877 21.34 7.69 -47.37
CA GLY A 877 20.27 6.71 -47.27
C GLY A 877 19.22 7.00 -46.17
N ILE A 878 19.16 8.25 -45.71
CA ILE A 878 18.27 8.74 -44.65
C ILE A 878 17.00 9.33 -45.25
N LYS A 879 15.84 9.00 -44.69
CA LYS A 879 14.58 9.65 -45.07
C LYS A 879 14.43 11.00 -44.36
N SER A 880 14.45 12.08 -45.12
CA SER A 880 14.23 13.44 -44.60
C SER A 880 12.78 13.67 -44.16
N ASN A 881 12.59 14.57 -43.18
CA ASN A 881 11.27 15.05 -42.77
C ASN A 881 11.32 16.55 -42.52
N LYS A 882 10.75 17.34 -43.44
CA LYS A 882 10.76 18.81 -43.41
C LYS A 882 10.28 19.43 -42.10
N ASN A 883 9.23 18.90 -41.49
CA ASN A 883 8.69 19.46 -40.25
C ASN A 883 9.62 19.18 -39.07
N LYS A 884 10.15 17.96 -38.97
CA LYS A 884 11.11 17.57 -37.94
C LYS A 884 12.42 18.36 -38.08
N PHE A 885 12.95 18.46 -39.30
CA PHE A 885 14.14 19.26 -39.59
C PHE A 885 13.98 20.72 -39.16
N LYS A 886 12.82 21.33 -39.44
CA LYS A 886 12.51 22.69 -39.00
C LYS A 886 12.52 22.84 -37.48
N GLU A 887 11.94 21.90 -36.74
CA GLU A 887 11.93 21.90 -35.28
C GLU A 887 13.35 21.73 -34.70
N ASP A 888 14.14 20.82 -35.27
CA ASP A 888 15.49 20.54 -34.83
C ASP A 888 16.43 21.73 -35.12
N LEU A 889 16.32 22.38 -36.29
CA LEU A 889 17.03 23.62 -36.59
C LEU A 889 16.66 24.78 -35.65
N MET A 890 15.37 24.92 -35.31
CA MET A 890 14.93 25.94 -34.34
C MET A 890 15.53 25.71 -32.96
N ARG A 891 15.59 24.45 -32.50
CA ARG A 891 16.25 24.08 -31.23
C ARG A 891 17.75 24.31 -31.27
N TRP A 892 18.39 24.02 -32.40
CA TRP A 892 19.81 24.32 -32.60
C TRP A 892 20.06 25.83 -32.48
N GLN A 893 19.26 26.65 -33.17
CA GLN A 893 19.38 28.11 -33.15
C GLN A 893 19.14 28.70 -31.76
N GLU A 894 18.18 28.16 -30.99
CA GLU A 894 17.95 28.55 -29.58
C GLU A 894 19.19 28.36 -28.71
N LYS A 895 20.00 27.34 -28.99
CA LYS A 895 21.22 26.99 -28.24
C LYS A 895 22.48 27.65 -28.81
N SER A 896 22.42 28.19 -30.03
CA SER A 896 23.53 28.90 -30.66
C SER A 896 23.87 30.18 -29.90
N GLN A 897 25.07 30.71 -30.11
CA GLN A 897 25.49 32.00 -29.55
C GLN A 897 24.61 33.19 -29.98
N TYR A 898 23.85 33.04 -31.08
CA TYR A 898 22.98 34.08 -31.62
C TYR A 898 21.54 34.03 -31.07
N GLY A 899 21.16 32.92 -30.41
CA GLY A 899 19.81 32.70 -29.89
C GLY A 899 18.72 32.64 -30.98
N LEU A 900 17.45 32.45 -30.58
CA LEU A 900 16.31 32.42 -31.50
C LEU A 900 15.37 33.61 -31.26
N SER A 901 15.23 34.46 -32.28
CA SER A 901 14.34 35.64 -32.27
C SER A 901 13.38 35.63 -33.46
N LEU A 902 12.10 35.32 -33.21
CA LEU A 902 11.06 35.18 -34.23
C LEU A 902 9.90 36.16 -34.05
N GLY A 903 9.48 36.80 -35.14
CA GLY A 903 8.29 37.63 -35.22
C GLY A 903 7.01 36.85 -35.53
N ARG A 904 5.85 37.47 -35.31
CA ARG A 904 4.55 36.99 -35.81
C ARG A 904 4.47 37.08 -37.33
N SER A 905 5.16 38.06 -37.91
CA SER A 905 5.30 38.26 -39.35
C SER A 905 6.71 38.70 -39.72
N VAL A 906 7.07 38.57 -41.01
CA VAL A 906 8.37 39.04 -41.53
C VAL A 906 8.55 40.56 -41.34
N LYS A 907 7.46 41.32 -41.19
CA LYS A 907 7.48 42.78 -40.99
C LYS A 907 7.92 43.19 -39.59
N ASP A 908 7.97 42.25 -38.64
CA ASP A 908 8.29 42.54 -37.24
C ASP A 908 9.81 42.72 -37.03
N GLY A 909 10.63 42.49 -38.08
CA GLY A 909 12.06 42.83 -38.10
C GLY A 909 12.94 41.95 -37.20
N CYS A 910 12.46 40.78 -36.76
CA CYS A 910 13.26 39.86 -35.94
C CYS A 910 14.34 39.15 -36.78
N CYS A 911 15.52 38.94 -36.18
CA CYS A 911 16.70 38.41 -36.86
C CYS A 911 16.48 37.04 -37.52
N ASN A 912 15.74 36.14 -36.87
CA ASN A 912 15.44 34.81 -37.44
C ASN A 912 14.14 34.78 -38.26
N GLY A 913 13.58 35.94 -38.61
CA GLY A 913 12.37 36.03 -39.43
C GLY A 913 11.09 35.73 -38.65
N SER A 914 10.26 34.81 -39.15
CA SER A 914 8.96 34.46 -38.52
C SER A 914 8.78 32.95 -38.43
N LYS A 915 7.86 32.47 -37.58
CA LYS A 915 7.58 31.03 -37.46
C LYS A 915 7.23 30.35 -38.80
N ARG A 916 6.63 31.10 -39.74
CA ARG A 916 6.33 30.61 -41.10
C ARG A 916 7.59 30.54 -41.97
N ASN A 917 8.38 31.60 -41.97
CA ASN A 917 9.59 31.76 -42.77
C ASN A 917 10.79 32.05 -41.85
N PRO A 918 11.37 31.03 -41.18
CA PRO A 918 12.51 31.24 -40.31
C PRO A 918 13.82 31.30 -41.09
N ARG A 919 14.82 31.95 -40.50
CA ARG A 919 16.20 32.06 -40.96
C ARG A 919 17.17 31.66 -39.84
N PHE A 920 18.33 31.16 -40.22
CA PHE A 920 19.27 30.52 -39.30
C PHE A 920 20.71 31.00 -39.52
N ASN A 921 21.50 30.99 -38.45
CA ASN A 921 22.91 31.39 -38.40
C ASN A 921 23.83 30.25 -38.84
N LEU A 922 23.48 29.64 -39.98
CA LEU A 922 24.22 28.56 -40.63
C LEU A 922 24.37 28.89 -42.11
N VAL A 923 25.53 28.62 -42.68
CA VAL A 923 25.77 28.62 -44.12
C VAL A 923 26.22 27.24 -44.54
N VAL A 924 25.76 26.77 -45.70
CA VAL A 924 26.22 25.49 -46.26
C VAL A 924 27.63 25.70 -46.80
N VAL A 925 28.54 24.79 -46.47
CA VAL A 925 29.89 24.78 -47.02
C VAL A 925 29.83 24.02 -48.34
N GLU A 926 30.03 24.72 -49.45
CA GLU A 926 30.23 24.07 -50.74
C GLU A 926 31.63 23.46 -50.73
N ASP A 927 31.74 22.13 -50.87
CA ASP A 927 33.02 21.49 -51.17
C ASP A 927 33.52 22.07 -52.52
N GLU A 928 34.65 22.78 -52.50
CA GLU A 928 35.37 23.07 -53.75
C GLU A 928 35.73 21.71 -54.37
N GLU A 929 35.10 21.37 -55.50
CA GLU A 929 35.42 20.18 -56.29
C GLU A 929 36.95 20.10 -56.53
N GLU A 930 37.64 19.15 -55.87
CA GLU A 930 39.03 18.77 -56.17
C GLU A 930 39.13 17.81 -57.36
#